data_AF-H0YD36-F1
#
_entry.id   AF-H0YD36-F1
#
_cell.length_a   1.000
_cell.length_b   1.000
_cell.length_c   1.000
_cell.angle_alpha   90.00
_cell.angle_beta   90.00
_cell.angle_gamma   90.00
#
_symmetry.space_group_name_H-M   'P 1'
#
loop_
_entity.id
_entity.type
_entity.pdbx_description
1 polymer ?
#
loop_
_entity_poly.entity_id
_entity_poly.type
_entity_poly.pdbx_seq_one_letter_code
_entity_poly.pdbx_strand_id
1 'polypeptide(L)'
;NLDQHFRLLAQKQSLPYLEAANLLLQAQLPPKPPAWAWAEGWTRYGPEGEAVPVAIPEERALVFDVEVCLAEGTCPTLAVAISPSAWYSWCSQRLVEERYSWTSQLSPADLIPLEVPTGASSPTQRDWQEQLVVGHNVSFDRAHIREQYLIQGSRMRFLDTMSMHMAISGLSSFQRSLWIAAKQGKHKVQPPTKQGQKSQRKARRGPAISSWDWLDISSVNSLAEVHRLYVGGPPLEKEPRELFVKGTMKDIRENFQDLMQYCAQDVWATHEVFQQQLPLFLERCPHPVTLAGMLEMGVSYLPVNQNWERYLAEAQGTYEELQREMKKSLMDLANDACQLLSGERYKEDPWLWDLEWDLQEFKQKKAKKVKKEPATASKLPIEGAGAPGDPMDQEDLGPCSEEEEFQQDVMARACLQKLKGTTELLPKRPQHLPGHPGWYRKLCPRLDDPAWTPGPSLLSLQMRVTPKLMALTWDGFPLHYSERHGWGYLVPGRRDNLAKLPTGTTLESAGVVCPYRAIESLYRKHCLEQGKQQLMPQEAGLAEEFLLTDNSAIWQTVEELDYLEVEAEAKMENLRAAVPGQPLALTARGGPKDTQPSYHHGNGPYNDVDIPGCWFFKLPHKDGNSCNVGSPFAKDFLPKMEDGTLQAGPGGASGPRALEINKMISFWRNAHKRISSQMVVWLPRSALPRAVIRHPDYDEEGLYGAILPQVVTAGTITRRAVEPTWLTASNARPDRVGSELKAMVQAPPGYTLVGADVDSQELWIAAVLGDAHFAGMHGCTAFGWMTLQGRKSRGTDLHSKTATTVGISREHAKIFNYGRIYGAGQPFAERLLMQFNHRLTQQEAAEKAQQMYAATKGLRWYRLSDEGEWLVRELNLPVDRTEGGWISLQDLRKVQRETARKSQWKKWEVVAERAWKGGTESEMFNKLESIATSDIPRTPVLGCCISRALEPSAVQEEFMTSRVNWVVQSSAVDYLHLMLVAMKWLFEEFAIDGRFCISIHDEVRYLVREEDRYRAALALQITNLLTSKIPSSYG
;
A
#
# COMPACT_ATOMS: atom_id res chain seq x y z
N ASN A 1 -19.19 21.23 32.01
CA ASN A 1 -18.75 19.90 31.54
C ASN A 1 -18.41 20.04 30.06
N LEU A 2 -17.15 19.78 29.66
CA LEU A 2 -16.71 19.97 28.27
C LEU A 2 -17.38 18.95 27.32
N ASP A 3 -17.56 17.71 27.74
CA ASP A 3 -18.23 16.67 26.94
C ASP A 3 -19.65 17.10 26.53
N GLN A 4 -20.43 17.59 27.48
CA GLN A 4 -21.77 18.11 27.22
C GLN A 4 -21.76 19.27 26.22
N HIS A 5 -20.75 20.15 26.28
CA HIS A 5 -20.61 21.22 25.31
C HIS A 5 -20.34 20.67 23.90
N PHE A 6 -19.42 19.72 23.75
CA PHE A 6 -19.14 19.06 22.47
C PHE A 6 -20.36 18.31 21.90
N ARG A 7 -21.20 17.70 22.76
CA ARG A 7 -22.47 17.11 22.31
C ARG A 7 -23.40 18.16 21.71
N LEU A 8 -23.57 19.30 22.38
CA LEU A 8 -24.41 20.40 21.89
C LEU A 8 -23.86 20.99 20.58
N LEU A 9 -22.55 21.18 20.48
CA LEU A 9 -21.90 21.66 19.26
C LEU A 9 -22.13 20.72 18.10
N ALA A 10 -21.86 19.43 18.30
CA ALA A 10 -22.05 18.43 17.26
C ALA A 10 -23.53 18.28 16.86
N GLN A 11 -24.45 18.31 17.83
CA GLN A 11 -25.89 18.32 17.54
C GLN A 11 -26.28 19.52 16.68
N LYS A 12 -25.84 20.74 17.02
CA LYS A 12 -26.11 21.94 16.21
C LYS A 12 -25.62 21.76 14.76
N GLN A 13 -24.44 21.20 14.58
CA GLN A 13 -23.83 21.00 13.26
C GLN A 13 -24.44 19.83 12.46
N SER A 14 -24.88 18.76 13.13
CA SER A 14 -25.38 17.54 12.45
C SER A 14 -26.90 17.49 12.29
N LEU A 15 -27.65 18.19 13.14
CA LEU A 15 -29.12 18.16 13.18
C LEU A 15 -29.80 18.48 11.83
N PRO A 16 -29.41 19.52 11.06
CA PRO A 16 -30.08 19.80 9.79
C PRO A 16 -29.91 18.66 8.77
N TYR A 17 -28.74 18.02 8.77
CA TYR A 17 -28.46 16.87 7.92
C TYR A 17 -29.15 15.60 8.44
N LEU A 18 -29.30 15.43 9.75
CA LEU A 18 -30.07 14.33 10.34
C LEU A 18 -31.56 14.46 10.04
N GLU A 19 -32.13 15.68 10.08
CA GLU A 19 -33.52 15.91 9.65
C GLU A 19 -33.69 15.55 8.18
N ALA A 20 -32.79 15.99 7.31
CA ALA A 20 -32.78 15.64 5.89
C ALA A 20 -32.66 14.11 5.67
N ALA A 21 -31.78 13.44 6.43
CA ALA A 21 -31.65 11.99 6.40
C ALA A 21 -32.93 11.28 6.85
N ASN A 22 -33.55 11.73 7.94
CA ASN A 22 -34.77 11.14 8.49
C ASN A 22 -35.94 11.26 7.51
N LEU A 23 -36.05 12.37 6.76
CA LEU A 23 -37.04 12.50 5.69
C LEU A 23 -36.86 11.42 4.62
N LEU A 24 -35.61 11.13 4.25
CA LEU A 24 -35.28 10.11 3.26
C LEU A 24 -35.49 8.67 3.79
N LEU A 25 -35.29 8.44 5.09
CA LEU A 25 -35.58 7.16 5.76
C LEU A 25 -37.07 6.84 5.79
N GLN A 26 -37.91 7.84 6.09
CA GLN A 26 -39.36 7.67 6.26
C GLN A 26 -40.14 7.74 4.93
N ALA A 27 -39.52 8.24 3.87
CA ALA A 27 -40.16 8.40 2.57
C ALA A 27 -40.51 7.04 1.93
N GLN A 28 -41.71 6.96 1.36
CA GLN A 28 -42.06 5.92 0.40
C GLN A 28 -41.60 6.39 -0.97
N LEU A 29 -40.63 5.67 -1.54
CA LEU A 29 -40.02 6.06 -2.80
C LEU A 29 -41.00 6.00 -3.97
N PRO A 30 -40.92 6.94 -4.92
CA PRO A 30 -41.75 6.90 -6.13
C PRO A 30 -41.43 5.68 -7.00
N PRO A 31 -42.41 5.16 -7.76
CA PRO A 31 -42.19 4.05 -8.67
C PRO A 31 -41.14 4.42 -9.72
N LYS A 32 -40.30 3.44 -10.08
CA LYS A 32 -39.26 3.61 -11.09
C LYS A 32 -39.87 3.95 -12.45
N PRO A 33 -39.33 4.95 -13.19
CA PRO A 33 -39.83 5.26 -14.53
C PRO A 33 -39.55 4.09 -15.49
N PRO A 34 -40.49 3.78 -16.41
CA PRO A 34 -40.35 2.67 -17.35
C PRO A 34 -39.37 2.97 -18.49
N ALA A 35 -39.15 4.25 -18.81
CA ALA A 35 -38.21 4.70 -19.83
C ALA A 35 -37.53 6.01 -19.40
N TRP A 36 -36.26 6.16 -19.76
CA TRP A 36 -35.44 7.32 -19.41
C TRP A 36 -35.31 8.27 -20.61
N ALA A 37 -35.39 9.58 -20.34
CA ALA A 37 -35.29 10.62 -21.35
C ALA A 37 -33.84 10.77 -21.85
N TRP A 38 -33.69 10.83 -23.17
CA TRP A 38 -32.42 11.15 -23.84
C TRP A 38 -32.33 12.67 -24.06
N ALA A 39 -31.99 13.41 -23.01
CA ALA A 39 -31.87 14.87 -23.04
C ALA A 39 -30.70 15.32 -22.19
N GLU A 40 -30.01 16.37 -22.64
CA GLU A 40 -28.90 16.98 -21.91
C GLU A 40 -29.38 17.61 -20.59
N GLY A 41 -28.59 17.44 -19.52
CA GLY A 41 -28.88 18.03 -18.22
C GLY A 41 -29.87 17.19 -17.41
N TRP A 42 -30.48 17.82 -16.40
CA TRP A 42 -31.37 17.14 -15.46
C TRP A 42 -32.80 17.00 -15.99
N THR A 43 -33.36 15.80 -15.85
CA THR A 43 -34.78 15.52 -16.08
C THR A 43 -35.40 14.94 -14.82
N ARG A 44 -36.51 15.52 -14.37
CA ARG A 44 -37.32 15.06 -13.22
C ARG A 44 -38.43 14.14 -13.70
N TYR A 45 -38.63 13.01 -13.01
CA TYR A 45 -39.73 12.09 -13.23
C TYR A 45 -40.68 12.07 -12.05
N GLY A 46 -41.92 12.51 -12.28
CA GLY A 46 -42.97 12.50 -11.26
C GLY A 46 -43.57 11.10 -11.02
N PRO A 47 -44.36 10.91 -9.94
CA PRO A 47 -45.04 9.65 -9.66
C PRO A 47 -46.00 9.18 -10.76
N GLU A 48 -46.54 10.11 -11.57
CA GLU A 48 -47.41 9.84 -12.71
C GLU A 48 -46.65 9.54 -14.01
N GLY A 49 -45.31 9.53 -13.97
CA GLY A 49 -44.45 9.26 -15.13
C GLY A 49 -44.14 10.47 -16.01
N GLU A 50 -44.51 11.69 -15.58
CA GLU A 50 -44.17 12.93 -16.29
C GLU A 50 -42.67 13.20 -16.25
N ALA A 51 -42.05 13.41 -17.42
CA ALA A 51 -40.64 13.78 -17.57
C ALA A 51 -40.50 15.28 -17.86
N VAL A 52 -39.96 16.06 -16.92
CA VAL A 52 -39.80 17.51 -17.02
C VAL A 52 -38.32 17.90 -16.90
N PRO A 53 -37.75 18.67 -17.85
CA PRO A 53 -36.39 19.16 -17.73
C PRO A 53 -36.29 20.18 -16.58
N VAL A 54 -35.31 20.02 -15.71
CA VAL A 54 -35.05 20.90 -14.56
C VAL A 54 -33.60 21.37 -14.58
N ALA A 55 -33.30 22.50 -13.93
CA ALA A 55 -31.93 23.01 -13.88
C ALA A 55 -31.09 22.27 -12.83
N ILE A 56 -31.69 21.99 -11.66
CA ILE A 56 -31.11 21.29 -10.51
C ILE A 56 -32.24 20.56 -9.76
N PRO A 57 -31.94 19.52 -8.98
CA PRO A 57 -32.90 18.93 -8.03
C PRO A 57 -33.30 19.95 -6.94
N GLU A 58 -34.58 20.02 -6.60
CA GLU A 58 -35.10 21.02 -5.64
C GLU A 58 -35.13 20.51 -4.19
N GLU A 59 -35.01 19.19 -3.98
CA GLU A 59 -35.14 18.58 -2.66
C GLU A 59 -33.89 18.76 -1.79
N ARG A 60 -34.11 18.66 -0.46
CA ARG A 60 -33.04 18.79 0.55
C ARG A 60 -32.20 17.53 0.74
N ALA A 61 -32.72 16.36 0.35
CA ALA A 61 -32.08 15.07 0.56
C ALA A 61 -32.22 14.19 -0.68
N LEU A 62 -31.11 13.65 -1.17
CA LEU A 62 -31.04 12.86 -2.39
C LEU A 62 -30.15 11.63 -2.17
N VAL A 63 -30.51 10.48 -2.75
CA VAL A 63 -29.53 9.41 -3.02
C VAL A 63 -29.04 9.60 -4.45
N PHE A 64 -27.74 9.57 -4.66
CA PHE A 64 -27.09 9.98 -5.90
C PHE A 64 -25.95 9.04 -6.27
N ASP A 65 -25.83 8.73 -7.56
CA ASP A 65 -24.79 7.89 -8.14
C ASP A 65 -24.40 8.43 -9.52
N VAL A 66 -23.09 8.39 -9.84
CA VAL A 66 -22.53 8.89 -11.10
C VAL A 66 -21.70 7.82 -11.78
N GLU A 67 -21.93 7.65 -13.09
CA GLU A 67 -21.14 6.75 -13.94
C GLU A 67 -20.28 7.52 -14.94
N VAL A 68 -19.07 6.99 -15.18
CA VAL A 68 -18.02 7.60 -15.99
C VAL A 68 -17.44 6.58 -16.97
N CYS A 69 -17.35 6.94 -18.24
CA CYS A 69 -16.67 6.16 -19.26
C CYS A 69 -15.15 6.34 -19.16
N LEU A 70 -14.46 5.44 -18.45
CA LEU A 70 -13.03 5.55 -18.16
C LEU A 70 -12.13 5.47 -19.40
N ALA A 71 -12.62 4.89 -20.50
CA ALA A 71 -11.88 4.81 -21.76
C ALA A 71 -11.74 6.18 -22.45
N GLU A 72 -12.69 7.09 -22.25
CA GLU A 72 -12.78 8.38 -22.94
C GLU A 72 -12.37 9.57 -22.05
N GLY A 73 -12.25 9.36 -20.73
CA GLY A 73 -11.76 10.38 -19.79
C GLY A 73 -12.36 10.28 -18.40
N THR A 74 -12.24 11.35 -17.62
CA THR A 74 -12.73 11.45 -16.23
C THR A 74 -14.02 12.27 -16.09
N CYS A 75 -14.69 12.60 -17.20
CA CYS A 75 -15.90 13.43 -17.15
C CYS A 75 -17.13 12.59 -16.86
N PRO A 76 -18.11 13.13 -16.12
CA PRO A 76 -19.35 12.42 -15.84
C PRO A 76 -20.11 12.13 -17.14
N THR A 77 -20.65 10.91 -17.25
CA THR A 77 -21.41 10.48 -18.44
C THR A 77 -22.91 10.41 -18.16
N LEU A 78 -23.28 9.75 -17.07
CA LEU A 78 -24.65 9.57 -16.61
C LEU A 78 -24.68 9.77 -15.10
N ALA A 79 -25.79 10.27 -14.60
CA ALA A 79 -26.07 10.22 -13.17
C ALA A 79 -27.56 9.99 -12.92
N VAL A 80 -27.85 9.29 -11.84
CA VAL A 80 -29.22 9.06 -11.37
C VAL A 80 -29.32 9.54 -9.94
N ALA A 81 -30.42 10.23 -9.63
CA ALA A 81 -30.75 10.59 -8.27
C ALA A 81 -32.18 10.19 -7.94
N ILE A 82 -32.42 9.92 -6.67
CA ILE A 82 -33.76 9.70 -6.12
C ILE A 82 -33.97 10.59 -4.91
N SER A 83 -35.15 11.20 -4.86
CA SER A 83 -35.62 12.01 -3.75
C SER A 83 -36.89 11.37 -3.15
N PRO A 84 -37.38 11.83 -2.00
CA PRO A 84 -38.68 11.43 -1.47
C PRO A 84 -39.86 11.65 -2.43
N SER A 85 -39.76 12.60 -3.36
CA SER A 85 -40.85 13.05 -4.25
C SER A 85 -40.74 12.55 -5.69
N ALA A 86 -39.53 12.43 -6.22
CA ALA A 86 -39.27 12.20 -7.64
C ALA A 86 -37.95 11.49 -7.92
N TRP A 87 -37.86 10.87 -9.10
CA TRP A 87 -36.61 10.39 -9.70
C TRP A 87 -35.98 11.49 -10.57
N TYR A 88 -34.66 11.43 -10.71
CA TYR A 88 -33.89 12.34 -11.54
C TYR A 88 -32.88 11.57 -12.38
N SER A 89 -32.73 11.97 -13.64
CA SER A 89 -31.63 11.54 -14.50
C SER A 89 -30.86 12.73 -15.02
N TRP A 90 -29.54 12.60 -15.11
CA TRP A 90 -28.67 13.57 -15.75
C TRP A 90 -27.91 12.91 -16.89
N CYS A 91 -27.95 13.51 -18.08
CA CYS A 91 -27.13 13.08 -19.21
C CYS A 91 -26.11 14.15 -19.57
N SER A 92 -24.87 13.71 -19.79
CA SER A 92 -23.81 14.57 -20.29
C SER A 92 -24.07 15.02 -21.72
N GLN A 93 -23.71 16.27 -22.05
CA GLN A 93 -23.74 16.77 -23.42
C GLN A 93 -22.96 15.86 -24.38
N ARG A 94 -21.86 15.26 -23.89
CA ARG A 94 -20.99 14.34 -24.64
C ARG A 94 -21.69 13.07 -25.08
N LEU A 95 -22.67 12.61 -24.31
CA LEU A 95 -23.43 11.42 -24.63
C LEU A 95 -24.39 11.70 -25.79
N VAL A 96 -25.05 12.87 -25.75
CA VAL A 96 -26.10 13.28 -26.69
C VAL A 96 -25.52 13.81 -28.02
N GLU A 97 -24.36 14.47 -27.98
CA GLU A 97 -23.75 15.10 -29.16
C GLU A 97 -22.73 14.19 -29.87
N GLU A 98 -22.90 13.96 -31.18
CA GLU A 98 -22.03 13.06 -31.95
C GLU A 98 -20.65 13.65 -32.30
N ARG A 99 -20.54 14.98 -32.40
CA ARG A 99 -19.32 15.71 -32.83
C ARG A 99 -18.74 16.58 -31.71
N TYR A 100 -18.64 16.04 -30.51
CA TYR A 100 -18.04 16.77 -29.41
C TYR A 100 -16.51 16.69 -29.46
N SER A 101 -15.82 17.82 -29.66
CA SER A 101 -14.36 17.90 -29.56
C SER A 101 -13.96 18.17 -28.11
N TRP A 102 -13.19 17.27 -27.51
CA TRP A 102 -12.70 17.42 -26.14
C TRP A 102 -11.68 18.55 -26.01
N THR A 103 -11.75 19.28 -24.89
CA THR A 103 -10.58 19.96 -24.34
C THR A 103 -9.91 19.05 -23.32
N SER A 104 -8.59 18.99 -23.33
CA SER A 104 -7.83 18.17 -22.37
C SER A 104 -7.94 18.69 -20.92
N GLN A 105 -8.46 19.90 -20.74
CA GLN A 105 -8.58 20.59 -19.46
C GLN A 105 -10.02 20.58 -18.99
N LEU A 106 -10.26 20.05 -17.80
CA LEU A 106 -11.57 20.00 -17.17
C LEU A 106 -11.96 21.37 -16.65
N SER A 107 -13.17 21.82 -17.01
CA SER A 107 -13.77 23.02 -16.48
C SER A 107 -14.98 22.67 -15.61
N PRO A 108 -15.41 23.56 -14.70
CA PRO A 108 -16.67 23.40 -13.97
C PRO A 108 -17.90 23.26 -14.87
N ALA A 109 -17.84 23.64 -16.16
CA ALA A 109 -18.96 23.47 -17.09
C ALA A 109 -19.17 22.00 -17.50
N ASP A 110 -18.14 21.17 -17.41
CA ASP A 110 -18.19 19.73 -17.73
C ASP A 110 -18.77 18.88 -16.59
N LEU A 111 -19.03 19.49 -15.42
CA LEU A 111 -19.43 18.81 -14.18
C LEU A 111 -20.93 18.95 -13.90
N ILE A 112 -21.45 18.08 -13.03
CA ILE A 112 -22.86 18.01 -12.68
C ILE A 112 -23.23 19.16 -11.72
N PRO A 113 -24.18 20.04 -12.06
CA PRO A 113 -24.68 21.06 -11.15
C PRO A 113 -25.72 20.47 -10.20
N LEU A 114 -25.59 20.69 -8.89
CA LEU A 114 -26.60 20.25 -7.90
C LEU A 114 -27.22 21.39 -7.09
N GLU A 115 -26.46 22.45 -6.82
CA GLU A 115 -26.95 23.54 -5.94
C GLU A 115 -27.28 24.82 -6.73
N VAL A 116 -26.55 25.11 -7.80
CA VAL A 116 -26.65 26.40 -8.52
C VAL A 116 -26.99 26.14 -9.99
N PRO A 117 -27.89 26.90 -10.62
CA PRO A 117 -28.08 26.81 -12.07
C PRO A 117 -26.85 27.32 -12.85
N THR A 118 -26.59 26.77 -14.04
CA THR A 118 -25.45 27.13 -14.93
C THR A 118 -25.38 28.61 -15.34
N GLY A 119 -26.45 29.39 -15.18
CA GLY A 119 -26.50 30.82 -15.53
C GLY A 119 -26.55 31.81 -14.35
N ALA A 120 -26.54 31.34 -13.10
CA ALA A 120 -26.64 32.22 -11.94
C ALA A 120 -25.26 32.80 -11.55
N SER A 121 -25.21 34.10 -11.23
CA SER A 121 -24.03 34.74 -10.64
C SER A 121 -23.64 34.03 -9.34
N SER A 122 -22.34 33.91 -9.05
CA SER A 122 -21.80 33.25 -7.85
C SER A 122 -22.64 33.64 -6.61
N PRO A 123 -23.39 32.70 -6.00
CA PRO A 123 -24.26 33.02 -4.89
C PRO A 123 -23.43 33.52 -3.71
N THR A 124 -23.99 34.46 -2.94
CA THR A 124 -23.34 34.90 -1.71
C THR A 124 -23.44 33.79 -0.66
N GLN A 125 -22.48 33.71 0.27
CA GLN A 125 -22.43 32.68 1.33
C GLN A 125 -23.74 32.53 2.15
N ARG A 126 -24.65 33.51 2.07
CA ARG A 126 -25.95 33.56 2.76
C ARG A 126 -27.08 32.83 2.04
N ASP A 127 -26.90 32.47 0.77
CA ASP A 127 -27.96 31.88 -0.07
C ASP A 127 -27.90 30.33 -0.14
N TRP A 128 -26.85 29.72 0.42
CA TRP A 128 -26.69 28.26 0.41
C TRP A 128 -27.66 27.57 1.37
N GLN A 129 -28.43 26.62 0.83
CA GLN A 129 -29.28 25.74 1.64
C GLN A 129 -28.49 24.52 2.14
N GLU A 130 -28.89 23.99 3.29
CA GLU A 130 -28.33 22.77 3.85
C GLU A 130 -28.95 21.56 3.17
N GLN A 131 -28.15 20.90 2.31
CA GLN A 131 -28.54 19.71 1.56
C GLN A 131 -27.70 18.49 1.97
N LEU A 132 -28.32 17.32 1.88
CA LEU A 132 -27.70 16.04 2.15
C LEU A 132 -27.71 15.16 0.89
N VAL A 133 -26.55 14.64 0.52
CA VAL A 133 -26.42 13.62 -0.51
C VAL A 133 -25.95 12.31 0.11
N VAL A 134 -26.64 11.22 -0.21
CA VAL A 134 -26.28 9.86 0.21
C VAL A 134 -25.82 9.08 -1.02
N GLY A 135 -24.72 8.34 -0.89
CA GLY A 135 -24.20 7.52 -1.99
C GLY A 135 -23.50 6.26 -1.48
N HIS A 136 -23.13 5.38 -2.40
CA HIS A 136 -22.26 4.25 -2.13
C HIS A 136 -20.89 4.52 -2.76
N ASN A 137 -19.86 4.80 -1.95
CA ASN A 137 -18.62 5.44 -2.40
C ASN A 137 -18.80 6.90 -2.85
N VAL A 138 -19.54 7.68 -2.04
CA VAL A 138 -19.94 9.06 -2.33
C VAL A 138 -18.78 10.00 -2.69
N SER A 139 -17.56 9.70 -2.28
CA SER A 139 -16.39 10.53 -2.56
C SER A 139 -15.99 10.49 -4.04
N PHE A 140 -16.32 9.40 -4.75
CA PHE A 140 -16.20 9.33 -6.21
C PHE A 140 -17.28 10.19 -6.87
N ASP A 141 -18.54 10.05 -6.46
CA ASP A 141 -19.67 10.85 -6.98
C ASP A 141 -19.44 12.34 -6.75
N ARG A 142 -18.96 12.69 -5.56
CA ARG A 142 -18.63 14.06 -5.14
C ARG A 142 -17.63 14.73 -6.05
N ALA A 143 -16.64 13.99 -6.54
CA ALA A 143 -15.64 14.52 -7.46
C ALA A 143 -16.27 15.04 -8.76
N HIS A 144 -17.47 14.60 -9.12
CA HIS A 144 -18.14 15.02 -10.35
C HIS A 144 -19.18 16.15 -10.12
N ILE A 145 -19.30 16.65 -8.89
CA ILE A 145 -20.22 17.74 -8.53
C ILE A 145 -19.50 19.09 -8.67
N ARG A 146 -20.11 19.99 -9.45
CA ARG A 146 -19.51 21.26 -9.82
C ARG A 146 -19.22 22.18 -8.63
N GLU A 147 -20.19 22.38 -7.74
CA GLU A 147 -20.10 23.37 -6.66
C GLU A 147 -19.05 23.03 -5.61
N GLN A 148 -18.65 21.76 -5.53
CA GLN A 148 -17.63 21.28 -4.58
C GLN A 148 -16.23 21.84 -4.88
N TYR A 149 -15.97 22.27 -6.13
CA TYR A 149 -14.72 22.87 -6.57
C TYR A 149 -14.62 24.37 -6.34
N LEU A 150 -15.71 25.05 -5.97
CA LEU A 150 -15.65 26.47 -5.63
C LEU A 150 -14.77 26.66 -4.39
N ILE A 151 -13.98 27.73 -4.30
CA ILE A 151 -13.10 27.98 -3.14
C ILE A 151 -13.93 28.14 -1.86
N GLN A 152 -15.01 28.90 -1.94
CA GLN A 152 -15.99 29.03 -0.86
C GLN A 152 -16.76 27.71 -0.75
N GLY A 153 -16.67 27.07 0.41
CA GLY A 153 -17.33 25.78 0.63
C GLY A 153 -18.85 25.90 0.66
N SER A 154 -19.54 24.96 0.02
CA SER A 154 -20.98 24.87 0.10
C SER A 154 -21.47 24.21 1.40
N ARG A 155 -22.78 24.34 1.66
CA ARG A 155 -23.44 23.72 2.83
C ARG A 155 -23.94 22.31 2.55
N MET A 156 -23.70 21.77 1.36
CA MET A 156 -23.92 20.36 1.07
C MET A 156 -22.99 19.47 1.90
N ARG A 157 -23.50 18.36 2.41
CA ARG A 157 -22.71 17.30 3.06
C ARG A 157 -23.09 15.94 2.51
N PHE A 158 -22.17 14.99 2.67
CA PHE A 158 -22.24 13.67 2.06
C PHE A 158 -22.24 12.58 3.12
N LEU A 159 -23.09 11.57 2.94
CA LEU A 159 -23.08 10.34 3.73
C LEU A 159 -22.78 9.15 2.84
N ASP A 160 -21.77 8.38 3.26
CA ASP A 160 -21.30 7.22 2.52
C ASP A 160 -21.73 5.93 3.20
N THR A 161 -22.56 5.14 2.52
CA THR A 161 -22.99 3.82 2.99
C THR A 161 -21.84 2.82 3.06
N MET A 162 -20.78 2.99 2.26
CA MET A 162 -19.59 2.15 2.35
C MET A 162 -18.83 2.42 3.67
N SER A 163 -18.62 3.70 4.00
CA SER A 163 -18.01 4.12 5.27
C SER A 163 -18.82 3.65 6.49
N MET A 164 -20.14 3.80 6.47
CA MET A 164 -21.01 3.32 7.56
C MET A 164 -20.93 1.79 7.71
N HIS A 165 -20.94 1.04 6.61
CA HIS A 165 -20.77 -0.41 6.66
C HIS A 165 -19.42 -0.81 7.27
N MET A 166 -18.32 -0.15 6.91
CA MET A 166 -16.99 -0.44 7.50
C MET A 166 -16.97 -0.19 9.00
N ALA A 167 -17.65 0.86 9.49
CA ALA A 167 -17.78 1.14 10.91
C ALA A 167 -18.65 0.12 11.67
N ILE A 168 -19.68 -0.44 11.03
CA ILE A 168 -20.65 -1.37 11.67
C ILE A 168 -20.19 -2.83 11.58
N SER A 169 -19.89 -3.30 10.37
CA SER A 169 -19.63 -4.71 10.04
C SER A 169 -18.41 -4.87 9.11
N GLY A 170 -17.46 -3.94 9.16
CA GLY A 170 -16.22 -4.02 8.40
C GLY A 170 -15.31 -5.16 8.83
N LEU A 171 -14.47 -5.64 7.90
CA LEU A 171 -13.52 -6.73 8.10
C LEU A 171 -12.09 -6.20 8.24
N SER A 172 -11.28 -6.81 9.12
CA SER A 172 -9.82 -6.58 9.11
C SER A 172 -9.19 -7.05 7.80
N SER A 173 -7.96 -6.61 7.50
CA SER A 173 -7.24 -7.04 6.29
C SER A 173 -7.06 -8.56 6.21
N PHE A 174 -6.79 -9.21 7.35
CA PHE A 174 -6.67 -10.66 7.42
C PHE A 174 -8.04 -11.36 7.40
N GLN A 175 -9.03 -10.84 8.13
CA GLN A 175 -10.39 -11.40 8.05
C GLN A 175 -10.95 -11.33 6.62
N ARG A 176 -10.64 -10.26 5.87
CA ARG A 176 -11.03 -10.11 4.46
C ARG A 176 -10.39 -11.17 3.57
N SER A 177 -9.10 -11.46 3.73
CA SER A 177 -8.43 -12.51 2.93
C SER A 177 -9.02 -13.89 3.24
N LEU A 178 -9.28 -14.18 4.51
CA LEU A 178 -9.98 -15.39 4.96
C LEU A 178 -11.39 -15.49 4.41
N TRP A 179 -12.15 -14.39 4.42
CA TRP A 179 -13.52 -14.34 3.90
C TRP A 179 -13.57 -14.61 2.40
N ILE A 180 -12.66 -14.00 1.63
CA ILE A 180 -12.53 -14.24 0.18
C ILE A 180 -12.17 -15.71 -0.08
N ALA A 181 -11.21 -16.26 0.66
CA ALA A 181 -10.82 -17.67 0.53
C ALA A 181 -11.97 -18.63 0.88
N ALA A 182 -12.73 -18.33 1.94
CA ALA A 182 -13.89 -19.12 2.36
C ALA A 182 -15.00 -19.10 1.30
N LYS A 183 -15.29 -17.93 0.72
CA LYS A 183 -16.33 -17.77 -0.31
C LYS A 183 -15.95 -18.44 -1.63
N GLN A 184 -14.69 -18.32 -2.06
CA GLN A 184 -14.19 -19.05 -3.23
C GLN A 184 -14.18 -20.58 -3.00
N GLY A 185 -13.96 -21.02 -1.75
CA GLY A 185 -14.09 -22.41 -1.33
C GLY A 185 -15.54 -22.93 -1.29
N LYS A 186 -16.53 -22.08 -0.95
CA LYS A 186 -17.96 -22.44 -0.89
C LYS A 186 -18.56 -22.80 -2.25
N HIS A 187 -17.99 -22.37 -3.38
CA HIS A 187 -18.39 -22.85 -4.71
C HIS A 187 -18.02 -24.33 -4.99
N LYS A 188 -17.34 -25.02 -4.05
CA LYS A 188 -17.09 -26.48 -4.11
C LYS A 188 -17.71 -27.28 -2.94
N VAL A 189 -18.48 -26.65 -2.05
CA VAL A 189 -19.03 -27.34 -0.86
C VAL A 189 -20.53 -27.07 -0.77
N GLN A 190 -21.34 -28.03 -1.23
CA GLN A 190 -22.73 -28.17 -0.76
C GLN A 190 -22.73 -28.30 0.77
N PRO A 191 -23.74 -27.77 1.48
CA PRO A 191 -23.79 -27.82 2.93
C PRO A 191 -23.72 -29.28 3.39
N PRO A 192 -22.86 -29.63 4.38
CA PRO A 192 -22.80 -30.98 4.88
C PRO A 192 -24.12 -31.27 5.60
N THR A 193 -24.92 -32.13 4.99
CA THR A 193 -25.98 -32.85 5.69
C THR A 193 -25.37 -33.50 6.93
N LYS A 194 -26.05 -33.31 8.06
CA LYS A 194 -25.69 -33.85 9.38
C LYS A 194 -25.74 -35.38 9.36
N GLN A 195 -24.74 -36.06 8.81
CA GLN A 195 -24.47 -37.50 9.02
C GLN A 195 -23.15 -37.87 8.32
N GLY A 196 -22.04 -37.88 9.08
CA GLY A 196 -20.75 -38.31 8.54
C GLY A 196 -19.51 -37.92 9.33
N GLN A 197 -19.58 -37.72 10.65
CA GLN A 197 -18.38 -37.64 11.48
C GLN A 197 -17.79 -39.05 11.60
N LYS A 198 -16.73 -39.33 10.81
CA LYS A 198 -15.60 -40.26 11.09
C LYS A 198 -14.98 -40.74 9.77
N SER A 199 -14.14 -39.93 9.11
CA SER A 199 -13.00 -40.40 8.28
C SER A 199 -12.38 -39.33 7.36
N GLN A 200 -12.06 -38.13 7.84
CA GLN A 200 -11.19 -37.24 7.04
C GLN A 200 -10.33 -36.36 7.95
N ARG A 201 -9.37 -37.01 8.62
CA ARG A 201 -8.36 -36.36 9.47
C ARG A 201 -6.98 -36.63 8.89
N LYS A 202 -6.75 -36.26 7.62
CA LYS A 202 -5.45 -36.37 6.94
C LYS A 202 -5.41 -35.59 5.61
N ALA A 203 -5.73 -34.30 5.62
CA ALA A 203 -5.29 -33.35 4.58
C ALA A 203 -5.51 -31.90 5.04
N ARG A 204 -4.51 -31.04 4.78
CA ARG A 204 -4.38 -29.59 5.06
C ARG A 204 -4.02 -29.21 6.50
N ARG A 205 -2.72 -28.95 6.72
CA ARG A 205 -2.22 -28.03 7.76
C ARG A 205 -2.63 -26.60 7.35
N GLY A 206 -3.81 -26.17 7.77
CA GLY A 206 -4.19 -24.75 7.86
C GLY A 206 -4.50 -24.43 9.32
N PRO A 207 -4.48 -23.15 9.74
CA PRO A 207 -4.84 -22.76 11.10
C PRO A 207 -6.27 -23.24 11.43
N ALA A 208 -6.46 -23.88 12.59
CA ALA A 208 -7.76 -24.34 13.03
C ALA A 208 -8.54 -23.18 13.67
N ILE A 209 -9.20 -22.37 12.86
CA ILE A 209 -10.10 -21.30 13.34
C ILE A 209 -11.30 -21.97 14.04
N SER A 210 -11.55 -21.56 15.28
CA SER A 210 -12.54 -22.20 16.17
C SER A 210 -13.98 -21.75 15.90
N SER A 211 -14.18 -20.48 15.53
CA SER A 211 -15.49 -19.91 15.14
C SER A 211 -15.42 -19.21 13.78
N TRP A 212 -16.37 -19.55 12.90
CA TRP A 212 -16.54 -18.88 11.60
C TRP A 212 -17.81 -18.01 11.58
N ASP A 213 -18.42 -17.79 12.74
CA ASP A 213 -19.72 -17.13 12.90
C ASP A 213 -19.69 -15.66 12.43
N TRP A 214 -18.52 -15.02 12.48
CA TRP A 214 -18.30 -13.67 11.96
C TRP A 214 -18.45 -13.57 10.43
N LEU A 215 -18.31 -14.67 9.66
CA LEU A 215 -18.49 -14.65 8.20
C LEU A 215 -19.91 -14.28 7.76
N ASP A 216 -20.91 -14.62 8.56
CA ASP A 216 -22.32 -14.41 8.25
C ASP A 216 -22.82 -13.04 8.76
N ILE A 217 -22.02 -12.35 9.59
CA ILE A 217 -22.33 -11.05 10.21
C ILE A 217 -21.65 -9.89 9.47
N SER A 218 -20.72 -10.19 8.57
CA SER A 218 -19.86 -9.22 7.90
C SER A 218 -19.69 -9.53 6.41
N SER A 219 -19.30 -8.51 5.65
CA SER A 219 -19.09 -8.64 4.21
C SER A 219 -17.97 -7.73 3.72
N VAL A 220 -17.63 -7.88 2.44
CA VAL A 220 -16.73 -6.94 1.75
C VAL A 220 -17.49 -5.68 1.34
N ASN A 221 -16.76 -4.59 1.15
CA ASN A 221 -17.27 -3.25 0.89
C ASN A 221 -18.07 -3.01 -0.40
N SER A 222 -18.23 -3.99 -1.30
CA SER A 222 -18.99 -3.78 -2.55
C SER A 222 -20.50 -3.72 -2.31
N LEU A 223 -21.21 -2.79 -2.95
CA LEU A 223 -22.67 -2.60 -2.82
C LEU A 223 -23.46 -3.91 -2.87
N ALA A 224 -23.20 -4.76 -3.86
CA ALA A 224 -23.90 -6.05 -4.01
C ALA A 224 -23.76 -7.00 -2.79
N GLU A 225 -22.64 -6.94 -2.08
CA GLU A 225 -22.39 -7.77 -0.88
C GLU A 225 -22.95 -7.12 0.38
N VAL A 226 -22.94 -5.79 0.43
CA VAL A 226 -23.54 -4.99 1.50
C VAL A 226 -25.06 -5.10 1.46
N HIS A 227 -25.68 -4.94 0.28
CA HIS A 227 -27.11 -5.12 0.05
C HIS A 227 -27.57 -6.53 0.42
N ARG A 228 -26.80 -7.56 0.03
CA ARG A 228 -27.08 -8.95 0.43
C ARG A 228 -27.03 -9.14 1.95
N LEU A 229 -26.10 -8.49 2.65
CA LEU A 229 -25.95 -8.63 4.10
C LEU A 229 -27.13 -8.01 4.87
N TYR A 230 -27.55 -6.80 4.49
CA TYR A 230 -28.55 -6.05 5.26
C TYR A 230 -29.99 -6.26 4.78
N VAL A 231 -30.20 -6.40 3.47
CA VAL A 231 -31.54 -6.50 2.86
C VAL A 231 -31.88 -7.93 2.47
N GLY A 232 -30.89 -8.71 2.02
CA GLY A 232 -31.09 -10.12 1.62
C GLY A 232 -31.78 -10.29 0.25
N GLY A 233 -31.69 -9.28 -0.63
CA GLY A 233 -32.32 -9.28 -1.96
C GLY A 233 -31.59 -10.08 -3.05
N PRO A 234 -32.11 -10.09 -4.29
CA PRO A 234 -31.47 -10.75 -5.44
C PRO A 234 -30.10 -10.11 -5.73
N PRO A 235 -29.13 -10.88 -6.25
CA PRO A 235 -27.80 -10.35 -6.54
C PRO A 235 -27.87 -9.23 -7.58
N LEU A 236 -27.28 -8.06 -7.25
CA LEU A 236 -27.07 -6.99 -8.24
C LEU A 236 -26.13 -7.49 -9.34
N GLU A 237 -26.51 -7.22 -10.59
CA GLU A 237 -25.76 -7.63 -11.78
C GLU A 237 -24.48 -6.77 -11.93
N LYS A 238 -23.35 -7.39 -12.22
CA LYS A 238 -22.05 -6.69 -12.35
C LYS A 238 -21.62 -6.42 -13.78
N GLU A 239 -22.26 -7.09 -14.75
CA GLU A 239 -21.88 -7.07 -16.16
C GLU A 239 -22.08 -5.69 -16.82
N PRO A 240 -23.19 -4.95 -16.58
CA PRO A 240 -23.40 -3.64 -17.21
C PRO A 240 -22.32 -2.61 -16.82
N ARG A 241 -21.79 -2.70 -15.60
CA ARG A 241 -20.71 -1.84 -15.11
C ARG A 241 -19.41 -1.99 -15.90
N GLU A 242 -19.12 -3.15 -16.47
CA GLU A 242 -17.90 -3.35 -17.25
C GLU A 242 -17.88 -2.50 -18.53
N LEU A 243 -19.05 -2.11 -19.06
CA LEU A 243 -19.16 -1.21 -20.22
C LEU A 243 -18.65 0.19 -19.91
N PHE A 244 -18.88 0.73 -18.70
CA PHE A 244 -18.31 2.02 -18.30
C PHE A 244 -16.78 1.97 -18.11
N VAL A 245 -16.25 0.81 -17.72
CA VAL A 245 -14.82 0.63 -17.44
C VAL A 245 -14.00 0.35 -18.71
N LYS A 246 -14.52 -0.50 -19.60
CA LYS A 246 -13.77 -1.00 -20.78
C LYS A 246 -14.42 -0.63 -22.12
N GLY A 247 -15.70 -0.27 -22.12
CA GLY A 247 -16.45 0.05 -23.32
C GLY A 247 -16.16 1.46 -23.84
N THR A 248 -16.66 1.75 -25.03
CA THR A 248 -16.56 3.04 -25.69
C THR A 248 -17.84 3.86 -25.50
N MET A 249 -17.78 5.17 -25.76
CA MET A 249 -18.98 6.02 -25.70
C MET A 249 -20.09 5.54 -26.64
N LYS A 250 -19.74 4.90 -27.77
CA LYS A 250 -20.73 4.33 -28.70
C LYS A 250 -21.50 3.18 -28.07
N ASP A 251 -20.81 2.29 -27.37
CA ASP A 251 -21.43 1.14 -26.70
C ASP A 251 -22.41 1.60 -25.59
N ILE A 252 -22.08 2.72 -24.92
CA ILE A 252 -22.96 3.36 -23.93
C ILE A 252 -24.21 3.95 -24.59
N ARG A 253 -24.07 4.58 -25.77
CA ARG A 253 -25.21 5.11 -26.53
C ARG A 253 -26.17 4.00 -26.98
N GLU A 254 -25.63 2.87 -27.43
CA GLU A 254 -26.43 1.73 -27.90
C GLU A 254 -27.20 1.06 -26.76
N ASN A 255 -26.61 0.96 -25.56
CA ASN A 255 -27.20 0.29 -24.40
C ASN A 255 -27.77 1.25 -23.34
N PHE A 256 -28.11 2.49 -23.73
CA PHE A 256 -28.47 3.55 -22.79
C PHE A 256 -29.59 3.19 -21.80
N GLN A 257 -30.70 2.61 -22.28
CA GLN A 257 -31.84 2.31 -21.42
C GLN A 257 -31.50 1.25 -20.36
N ASP A 258 -30.75 0.23 -20.77
CA ASP A 258 -30.29 -0.83 -19.86
C ASP A 258 -29.31 -0.29 -18.82
N LEU A 259 -28.39 0.60 -19.24
CA LEU A 259 -27.42 1.25 -18.35
C LEU A 259 -28.09 2.22 -17.37
N MET A 260 -29.09 3.00 -17.80
CA MET A 260 -29.87 3.86 -16.91
C MET A 260 -30.70 3.05 -15.92
N GLN A 261 -31.26 1.92 -16.38
CA GLN A 261 -31.95 0.98 -15.51
C GLN A 261 -31.01 0.38 -14.46
N TYR A 262 -29.78 0.05 -14.83
CA TYR A 262 -28.73 -0.40 -13.93
C TYR A 262 -28.39 0.68 -12.88
N CYS A 263 -28.08 1.91 -13.28
CA CYS A 263 -27.77 3.01 -12.36
C CYS A 263 -28.92 3.27 -11.37
N ALA A 264 -30.17 3.23 -11.85
CA ALA A 264 -31.32 3.38 -10.99
C ALA A 264 -31.52 2.21 -10.01
N GLN A 265 -31.12 0.98 -10.36
CA GLN A 265 -31.11 -0.14 -9.41
C GLN A 265 -30.05 0.04 -8.33
N ASP A 266 -28.87 0.56 -8.68
CA ASP A 266 -27.79 0.83 -7.72
C ASP A 266 -28.18 1.94 -6.75
N VAL A 267 -28.80 3.02 -7.23
CA VAL A 267 -29.35 4.10 -6.37
C VAL A 267 -30.44 3.57 -5.44
N TRP A 268 -31.35 2.71 -5.95
CA TRP A 268 -32.38 2.08 -5.12
C TRP A 268 -31.78 1.17 -4.05
N ALA A 269 -30.85 0.30 -4.42
CA ALA A 269 -30.18 -0.59 -3.49
C ALA A 269 -29.39 0.20 -2.42
N THR A 270 -28.80 1.34 -2.80
CA THR A 270 -28.12 2.25 -1.88
C THR A 270 -29.10 2.86 -0.87
N HIS A 271 -30.30 3.25 -1.30
CA HIS A 271 -31.36 3.72 -0.40
C HIS A 271 -31.79 2.65 0.60
N GLU A 272 -32.08 1.43 0.15
CA GLU A 272 -32.49 0.32 1.03
C GLU A 272 -31.40 -0.02 2.07
N VAL A 273 -30.15 -0.03 1.62
CA VAL A 273 -28.98 -0.22 2.50
C VAL A 273 -28.89 0.92 3.52
N PHE A 274 -29.06 2.17 3.09
CA PHE A 274 -29.02 3.34 3.95
C PHE A 274 -30.10 3.30 5.04
N GLN A 275 -31.32 2.89 4.70
CA GLN A 275 -32.43 2.74 5.65
C GLN A 275 -32.10 1.79 6.81
N GLN A 276 -31.40 0.69 6.52
CA GLN A 276 -30.97 -0.27 7.55
C GLN A 276 -29.73 0.21 8.30
N GLN A 277 -28.77 0.84 7.62
CA GLN A 277 -27.48 1.19 8.20
C GLN A 277 -27.52 2.42 9.11
N LEU A 278 -28.25 3.48 8.76
CA LEU A 278 -28.20 4.72 9.53
C LEU A 278 -28.62 4.52 11.00
N PRO A 279 -29.73 3.84 11.32
CA PRO A 279 -30.11 3.59 12.71
C PRO A 279 -29.07 2.76 13.47
N LEU A 280 -28.54 1.71 12.84
CA LEU A 280 -27.49 0.86 13.42
C LEU A 280 -26.19 1.64 13.67
N PHE A 281 -25.84 2.54 12.75
CA PHE A 281 -24.67 3.40 12.88
C PHE A 281 -24.82 4.34 14.08
N LEU A 282 -25.99 4.96 14.27
CA LEU A 282 -26.27 5.84 15.41
C LEU A 282 -26.31 5.06 16.75
N GLU A 283 -26.77 3.80 16.75
CA GLU A 283 -26.71 2.94 17.95
C GLU A 283 -25.26 2.58 18.32
N ARG A 284 -24.42 2.29 17.32
CA ARG A 284 -23.02 1.89 17.51
C ARG A 284 -22.09 3.07 17.79
N CYS A 285 -22.39 4.22 17.23
CA CYS A 285 -21.69 5.48 17.45
C CYS A 285 -22.64 6.49 18.11
N PRO A 286 -22.92 6.34 19.42
CA PRO A 286 -23.97 7.10 20.11
C PRO A 286 -23.65 8.60 20.26
N HIS A 287 -22.38 8.98 20.11
CA HIS A 287 -21.95 10.36 20.28
C HIS A 287 -22.09 11.17 18.97
N PRO A 288 -22.79 12.32 18.97
CA PRO A 288 -23.06 13.10 17.75
C PRO A 288 -21.80 13.65 17.07
N VAL A 289 -20.71 13.85 17.83
CA VAL A 289 -19.41 14.30 17.30
C VAL A 289 -18.89 13.39 16.20
N THR A 290 -19.09 12.07 16.31
CA THR A 290 -18.60 11.13 15.28
C THR A 290 -19.24 11.42 13.93
N LEU A 291 -20.56 11.61 13.91
CA LEU A 291 -21.28 11.96 12.69
C LEU A 291 -20.87 13.33 12.16
N ALA A 292 -20.83 14.35 13.01
CA ALA A 292 -20.46 15.71 12.62
C ALA A 292 -19.02 15.79 12.07
N GLY A 293 -18.08 15.08 12.70
CA GLY A 293 -16.70 14.97 12.23
C GLY A 293 -16.58 14.26 10.89
N MET A 294 -17.33 13.17 10.69
CA MET A 294 -17.36 12.46 9.39
C MET A 294 -17.93 13.32 8.27
N LEU A 295 -19.01 14.08 8.54
CA LEU A 295 -19.59 15.01 7.57
C LEU A 295 -18.58 16.06 7.11
N GLU A 296 -17.80 16.63 8.04
CA GLU A 296 -16.79 17.64 7.72
C GLU A 296 -15.57 17.04 7.01
N MET A 297 -15.16 15.83 7.40
CA MET A 297 -14.06 15.12 6.75
C MET A 297 -14.35 14.76 5.29
N GLY A 298 -15.62 14.52 4.95
CA GLY A 298 -16.07 14.20 3.58
C GLY A 298 -15.99 15.37 2.59
N VAL A 299 -15.83 16.61 3.06
CA VAL A 299 -15.77 17.83 2.21
C VAL A 299 -14.35 18.39 2.05
N SER A 300 -13.34 17.53 2.10
CA SER A 300 -11.94 17.86 1.84
C SER A 300 -11.73 18.55 0.48
N TYR A 301 -10.73 19.44 0.41
CA TYR A 301 -10.48 20.31 -0.72
C TYR A 301 -8.98 20.65 -0.81
N LEU A 302 -8.34 20.36 -1.94
CA LEU A 302 -6.93 20.69 -2.16
C LEU A 302 -6.79 21.74 -3.26
N PRO A 303 -6.38 22.98 -2.95
CA PRO A 303 -6.11 23.97 -3.98
C PRO A 303 -4.81 23.64 -4.73
N VAL A 304 -4.83 23.82 -6.05
CA VAL A 304 -3.68 23.64 -6.93
C VAL A 304 -3.59 24.78 -7.95
N ASN A 305 -2.44 24.95 -8.57
CA ASN A 305 -2.21 25.93 -9.63
C ASN A 305 -1.45 25.30 -10.81
N GLN A 306 -1.04 26.10 -11.79
CA GLN A 306 -0.25 25.65 -12.96
C GLN A 306 1.01 24.84 -12.62
N ASN A 307 1.54 24.95 -11.39
CA ASN A 307 2.69 24.17 -10.96
C ASN A 307 2.37 22.66 -10.91
N TRP A 308 1.10 22.26 -10.84
CA TRP A 308 0.71 20.85 -10.87
C TRP A 308 1.09 20.18 -12.19
N GLU A 309 0.71 20.76 -13.32
CA GLU A 309 1.05 20.24 -14.66
C GLU A 309 2.54 20.30 -14.89
N ARG A 310 3.19 21.39 -14.46
CA ARG A 310 4.64 21.54 -14.50
C ARG A 310 5.36 20.44 -13.70
N TYR A 311 4.92 20.19 -12.47
CA TYR A 311 5.46 19.14 -11.62
C TYR A 311 5.30 17.76 -12.24
N LEU A 312 4.13 17.44 -12.80
CA LEU A 312 3.91 16.19 -13.50
C LEU A 312 4.87 16.03 -14.69
N ALA A 313 5.00 17.07 -15.52
CA ALA A 313 5.87 17.05 -16.69
C ALA A 313 7.36 16.97 -16.31
N GLU A 314 7.83 17.77 -15.35
CA GLU A 314 9.21 17.79 -14.89
C GLU A 314 9.60 16.50 -14.15
N ALA A 315 8.73 15.98 -13.28
CA ALA A 315 8.97 14.73 -12.58
C ALA A 315 8.98 13.54 -13.55
N GLN A 316 8.06 13.51 -14.52
CA GLN A 316 8.04 12.48 -15.56
C GLN A 316 9.26 12.58 -16.48
N GLY A 317 9.64 13.79 -16.91
CA GLY A 317 10.83 14.03 -17.73
C GLY A 317 12.10 13.59 -17.01
N THR A 318 12.26 13.97 -15.74
CA THR A 318 13.40 13.57 -14.90
C THR A 318 13.44 12.05 -14.71
N TYR A 319 12.29 11.42 -14.48
CA TYR A 319 12.18 9.97 -14.40
C TYR A 319 12.64 9.28 -15.69
N GLU A 320 12.20 9.77 -16.85
CA GLU A 320 12.57 9.22 -18.16
C GLU A 320 14.05 9.45 -18.49
N GLU A 321 14.62 10.60 -18.12
CA GLU A 321 16.04 10.90 -18.24
C GLU A 321 16.87 9.95 -17.39
N LEU A 322 16.55 9.82 -16.10
CA LEU A 322 17.22 8.89 -15.19
C LEU A 322 17.07 7.44 -15.66
N GLN A 323 15.90 7.05 -16.17
CA GLN A 323 15.70 5.71 -16.71
C GLN A 323 16.57 5.48 -17.96
N ARG A 324 16.71 6.47 -18.84
CA ARG A 324 17.62 6.41 -20.00
C ARG A 324 19.09 6.36 -19.57
N GLU A 325 19.49 7.17 -18.60
CA GLU A 325 20.85 7.17 -18.03
C GLU A 325 21.18 5.80 -17.43
N MET A 326 20.29 5.26 -16.58
CA MET A 326 20.46 3.94 -15.99
C MET A 326 20.54 2.84 -17.06
N LYS A 327 19.68 2.88 -18.08
CA LYS A 327 19.77 1.94 -19.20
C LYS A 327 21.12 2.03 -19.90
N LYS A 328 21.63 3.24 -20.14
CA LYS A 328 22.95 3.45 -20.74
C LYS A 328 24.07 2.88 -19.86
N SER A 329 24.08 3.19 -18.56
CA SER A 329 25.06 2.63 -17.62
C SER A 329 25.02 1.09 -17.58
N LEU A 330 23.83 0.49 -17.65
CA LEU A 330 23.68 -0.98 -17.75
C LEU A 330 24.18 -1.53 -19.09
N MET A 331 23.94 -0.82 -20.20
CA MET A 331 24.48 -1.19 -21.51
C MET A 331 26.01 -1.14 -21.52
N ASP A 332 26.59 -0.11 -20.93
CA ASP A 332 28.05 0.03 -20.81
C ASP A 332 28.64 -1.12 -19.99
N LEU A 333 28.03 -1.46 -18.83
CA LEU A 333 28.43 -2.62 -18.03
C LEU A 333 28.33 -3.95 -18.80
N ALA A 334 27.28 -4.13 -19.60
CA ALA A 334 27.12 -5.31 -20.43
C ALA A 334 28.14 -5.38 -21.57
N ASN A 335 28.49 -4.23 -22.16
CA ASN A 335 29.52 -4.13 -23.19
C ASN A 335 30.92 -4.42 -22.62
N ASP A 336 31.24 -3.87 -21.45
CA ASP A 336 32.49 -4.12 -20.73
C ASP A 336 32.61 -5.59 -20.34
N ALA A 337 31.51 -6.20 -19.86
CA ALA A 337 31.46 -7.63 -19.57
C ALA A 337 31.80 -8.47 -20.81
N CYS A 338 31.30 -8.12 -22.01
CA CYS A 338 31.64 -8.83 -23.25
C CYS A 338 33.15 -8.84 -23.57
N GLN A 339 33.92 -7.85 -23.12
CA GLN A 339 35.38 -7.84 -23.29
C GLN A 339 36.06 -8.99 -22.53
N LEU A 340 35.44 -9.52 -21.47
CA LEU A 340 35.95 -10.66 -20.69
C LEU A 340 35.97 -11.97 -21.46
N LEU A 341 35.30 -12.04 -22.63
CA LEU A 341 35.42 -13.17 -23.54
C LEU A 341 36.86 -13.30 -24.08
N SER A 342 37.57 -12.18 -24.22
CA SER A 342 38.98 -12.19 -24.62
C SER A 342 39.85 -12.81 -23.52
N GLY A 343 40.52 -13.92 -23.86
CA GLY A 343 41.37 -14.67 -22.93
C GLY A 343 40.62 -15.48 -21.86
N GLU A 344 39.31 -15.75 -22.03
CA GLU A 344 38.47 -16.52 -21.10
C GLU A 344 38.46 -15.98 -19.64
N ARG A 345 38.72 -14.68 -19.46
CA ARG A 345 38.83 -14.03 -18.14
C ARG A 345 37.54 -14.10 -17.32
N TYR A 346 36.39 -14.30 -17.98
CA TYR A 346 35.10 -14.51 -17.31
C TYR A 346 35.09 -15.72 -16.35
N LYS A 347 35.97 -16.71 -16.54
CA LYS A 347 36.07 -17.88 -15.64
C LYS A 347 36.63 -17.52 -14.26
N GLU A 348 37.38 -16.42 -14.16
CA GLU A 348 37.93 -15.90 -12.90
C GLU A 348 36.99 -14.89 -12.22
N ASP A 349 35.96 -14.43 -12.93
CA ASP A 349 35.01 -13.43 -12.43
C ASP A 349 34.01 -14.07 -11.44
N PRO A 350 33.83 -13.53 -10.22
CA PRO A 350 32.92 -14.10 -9.22
C PRO A 350 31.42 -14.09 -9.57
N TRP A 351 30.98 -13.23 -10.49
CA TRP A 351 29.55 -13.02 -10.81
C TRP A 351 29.14 -13.56 -12.17
N LEU A 352 30.03 -13.51 -13.17
CA LEU A 352 29.70 -13.78 -14.58
C LEU A 352 30.10 -15.18 -15.07
N TRP A 353 30.80 -15.97 -14.26
CA TRP A 353 31.32 -17.29 -14.62
C TRP A 353 30.24 -18.32 -14.98
N ASP A 354 29.02 -18.18 -14.46
CA ASP A 354 27.90 -19.11 -14.64
C ASP A 354 26.95 -18.74 -15.79
N LEU A 355 27.28 -17.70 -16.57
CA LEU A 355 26.48 -17.27 -17.73
C LEU A 355 26.80 -18.07 -19.01
N GLU A 356 25.89 -18.02 -19.99
CA GLU A 356 26.03 -18.70 -21.29
C GLU A 356 27.02 -17.95 -22.22
N TRP A 357 28.31 -18.28 -22.15
CA TRP A 357 29.37 -17.68 -22.97
C TRP A 357 29.56 -18.31 -24.37
N ASP A 358 28.74 -19.30 -24.73
CA ASP A 358 28.85 -20.02 -26.01
C ASP A 358 28.62 -19.09 -27.22
N LEU A 359 29.55 -19.15 -28.17
CA LEU A 359 29.45 -18.46 -29.45
C LEU A 359 28.63 -19.28 -30.45
N GLN A 360 27.82 -18.61 -31.26
CA GLN A 360 27.10 -19.29 -32.34
C GLN A 360 28.05 -19.68 -33.46
N GLU A 361 28.09 -20.97 -33.80
CA GLU A 361 28.89 -21.46 -34.92
C GLU A 361 28.35 -21.00 -36.27
N PHE A 362 29.26 -20.55 -37.14
CA PHE A 362 28.95 -20.15 -38.51
C PHE A 362 28.66 -21.37 -39.39
N LYS A 363 27.42 -21.51 -39.87
CA LYS A 363 27.09 -22.47 -40.93
C LYS A 363 27.16 -21.75 -42.28
N GLN A 364 28.27 -21.91 -42.99
CA GLN A 364 28.45 -21.42 -44.35
C GLN A 364 27.40 -22.03 -45.30
N LYS A 365 27.04 -21.29 -46.35
CA LYS A 365 26.22 -21.86 -47.44
C LYS A 365 27.01 -23.01 -48.08
N LYS A 366 26.53 -24.25 -47.93
CA LYS A 366 26.99 -25.35 -48.81
C LYS A 366 26.58 -25.01 -50.23
N ALA A 367 27.52 -25.06 -51.18
CA ALA A 367 27.26 -24.91 -52.61
C ALA A 367 26.07 -25.80 -52.99
N LYS A 368 25.04 -25.21 -53.61
CA LYS A 368 23.90 -25.99 -54.12
C LYS A 368 24.45 -26.91 -55.22
N LYS A 369 24.47 -28.23 -54.98
CA LYS A 369 24.55 -29.20 -56.08
C LYS A 369 23.34 -28.94 -56.97
N VAL A 370 23.57 -28.47 -58.19
CA VAL A 370 22.55 -28.35 -59.23
C VAL A 370 21.98 -29.75 -59.47
N LYS A 371 20.82 -30.02 -58.89
CA LYS A 371 20.01 -31.19 -59.23
C LYS A 371 19.04 -30.73 -60.32
N LYS A 372 19.19 -31.33 -61.50
CA LYS A 372 18.28 -31.17 -62.63
C LYS A 372 16.91 -31.78 -62.31
N GLU A 373 15.91 -31.22 -63.01
CA GLU A 373 14.51 -31.63 -63.24
C GLU A 373 13.42 -31.09 -62.30
N PRO A 374 12.17 -30.94 -62.80
CA PRO A 374 11.72 -30.56 -64.15
C PRO A 374 10.68 -29.40 -64.11
N ALA A 375 10.28 -28.90 -65.28
CA ALA A 375 9.34 -27.78 -65.42
C ALA A 375 7.93 -28.11 -64.90
N THR A 376 7.39 -27.27 -64.00
CA THR A 376 5.94 -27.15 -63.75
C THR A 376 5.54 -25.72 -63.34
N ALA A 377 4.65 -25.16 -64.17
CA ALA A 377 3.73 -24.04 -64.01
C ALA A 377 3.94 -22.99 -62.90
N SER A 378 4.25 -21.78 -63.34
CA SER A 378 4.01 -20.51 -62.62
C SER A 378 2.54 -20.34 -62.25
N LYS A 379 2.23 -20.28 -60.94
CA LYS A 379 1.06 -19.58 -60.43
C LYS A 379 1.50 -18.20 -59.95
N LEU A 380 1.24 -17.19 -60.76
CA LEU A 380 1.15 -15.80 -60.32
C LEU A 380 -0.24 -15.62 -59.66
N PRO A 381 -0.34 -14.98 -58.49
CA PRO A 381 -1.54 -14.22 -58.14
C PRO A 381 -1.49 -12.90 -58.92
N ILE A 382 -2.45 -12.72 -59.81
CA ILE A 382 -2.81 -11.42 -60.41
C ILE A 382 -3.91 -10.82 -59.53
N GLU A 383 -3.82 -9.51 -59.31
CA GLU A 383 -4.87 -8.49 -59.10
C GLU A 383 -4.38 -7.50 -58.03
N GLY A 384 -4.40 -6.18 -58.23
CA GLY A 384 -4.90 -5.33 -59.31
C GLY A 384 -4.60 -3.89 -58.87
N ALA A 385 -3.98 -3.07 -59.71
CA ALA A 385 -4.62 -2.11 -60.61
C ALA A 385 -4.74 -0.70 -59.98
N GLY A 386 -4.03 0.25 -60.58
CA GLY A 386 -4.12 1.69 -60.33
C GLY A 386 -2.94 2.46 -60.94
N ALA A 387 -3.06 2.83 -62.22
CA ALA A 387 -2.17 3.73 -62.97
C ALA A 387 -2.82 5.14 -63.06
N PRO A 388 -2.27 6.14 -63.77
CA PRO A 388 -0.90 6.68 -63.85
C PRO A 388 -0.86 8.20 -63.54
N GLY A 389 0.33 8.79 -63.36
CA GLY A 389 0.51 10.25 -63.33
C GLY A 389 1.94 10.63 -63.68
N ASP A 390 2.10 11.30 -64.82
CA ASP A 390 3.29 11.64 -65.60
C ASP A 390 4.55 12.10 -64.83
N PRO A 391 5.76 11.64 -65.22
CA PRO A 391 6.98 12.43 -65.07
C PRO A 391 7.10 13.39 -66.27
N MET A 392 7.21 14.69 -66.02
CA MET A 392 7.78 15.61 -67.00
C MET A 392 9.31 15.52 -66.95
N ASP A 393 9.88 15.40 -68.15
CA ASP A 393 11.29 15.51 -68.48
C ASP A 393 11.93 16.79 -67.93
N GLN A 394 13.19 16.67 -67.50
CA GLN A 394 14.23 17.50 -68.10
C GLN A 394 15.56 16.75 -68.09
N GLU A 395 15.94 16.38 -69.31
CA GLU A 395 17.31 16.11 -69.73
C GLU A 395 18.18 17.35 -69.51
N ASP A 396 19.40 17.14 -69.02
CA ASP A 396 20.61 17.56 -69.75
C ASP A 396 21.81 16.90 -69.06
N LEU A 397 22.35 15.84 -69.67
CA LEU A 397 23.43 15.84 -70.68
C LEU A 397 24.79 16.20 -70.07
N GLY A 398 25.67 15.18 -70.10
CA GLY A 398 26.96 15.10 -69.42
C GLY A 398 28.11 15.87 -70.09
N PRO A 399 29.33 15.32 -70.24
CA PRO A 399 29.79 13.96 -69.93
C PRO A 399 31.11 13.90 -69.11
N CYS A 400 31.42 12.72 -68.56
CA CYS A 400 32.80 12.27 -68.44
C CYS A 400 32.97 11.09 -69.42
N SER A 401 34.08 11.08 -70.15
CA SER A 401 34.51 10.11 -71.17
C SER A 401 33.96 8.67 -71.01
N GLU A 402 33.28 8.15 -72.05
CA GLU A 402 32.75 6.76 -72.13
C GLU A 402 33.84 5.68 -71.94
N GLU A 403 35.13 6.03 -72.13
CA GLU A 403 36.26 5.12 -71.98
C GLU A 403 36.67 4.94 -70.50
N GLU A 404 36.57 6.01 -69.69
CA GLU A 404 36.85 5.96 -68.25
C GLU A 404 35.69 5.32 -67.50
N GLU A 405 34.45 5.60 -67.92
CA GLU A 405 33.26 4.96 -67.38
C GLU A 405 33.23 3.46 -67.72
N PHE A 406 33.65 3.04 -68.92
CA PHE A 406 33.79 1.61 -69.26
C PHE A 406 34.89 0.91 -68.46
N GLN A 407 36.04 1.54 -68.22
CA GLN A 407 37.09 0.94 -67.38
C GLN A 407 36.72 0.91 -65.91
N GLN A 408 36.01 1.92 -65.42
CA GLN A 408 35.50 2.01 -64.06
C GLN A 408 34.32 1.06 -63.86
N ASP A 409 33.47 0.84 -64.88
CA ASP A 409 32.43 -0.18 -64.90
C ASP A 409 33.02 -1.58 -65.02
N VAL A 410 34.09 -1.78 -65.78
CA VAL A 410 34.77 -3.08 -65.89
C VAL A 410 35.51 -3.39 -64.58
N MET A 411 36.16 -2.42 -63.94
CA MET A 411 36.74 -2.58 -62.60
C MET A 411 35.67 -2.74 -61.52
N ALA A 412 34.56 -2.01 -61.59
CA ALA A 412 33.43 -2.14 -60.67
C ALA A 412 32.70 -3.47 -60.88
N ARG A 413 32.55 -3.95 -62.12
CA ARG A 413 32.01 -5.28 -62.47
C ARG A 413 32.97 -6.41 -62.09
N ALA A 414 34.28 -6.23 -62.23
CA ALA A 414 35.29 -7.17 -61.77
C ALA A 414 35.35 -7.21 -60.22
N CYS A 415 35.23 -6.07 -59.56
CA CYS A 415 35.08 -5.95 -58.12
C CYS A 415 33.75 -6.56 -57.65
N LEU A 416 32.64 -6.32 -58.35
CA LEU A 416 31.34 -6.96 -58.13
C LEU A 416 31.37 -8.46 -58.39
N GLN A 417 32.14 -8.94 -59.37
CA GLN A 417 32.34 -10.37 -59.62
C GLN A 417 33.22 -11.00 -58.54
N LYS A 418 34.25 -10.30 -58.06
CA LYS A 418 35.06 -10.69 -56.89
C LYS A 418 34.20 -10.73 -55.62
N LEU A 419 33.31 -9.75 -55.43
CA LEU A 419 32.34 -9.67 -54.33
C LEU A 419 31.21 -10.71 -54.46
N LYS A 420 30.76 -11.02 -55.67
CA LYS A 420 29.87 -12.15 -55.99
C LYS A 420 30.56 -13.48 -55.70
N GLY A 421 31.86 -13.61 -55.94
CA GLY A 421 32.67 -14.75 -55.49
C GLY A 421 32.71 -14.89 -53.97
N THR A 422 32.79 -13.78 -53.23
CA THR A 422 32.67 -13.79 -51.76
C THR A 422 31.23 -14.02 -51.25
N THR A 423 30.22 -14.03 -52.12
CA THR A 423 28.83 -14.34 -51.74
C THR A 423 28.68 -15.81 -51.31
N GLU A 424 29.57 -16.70 -51.75
CA GLU A 424 29.63 -18.10 -51.27
C GLU A 424 30.17 -18.22 -49.84
N LEU A 425 30.90 -17.21 -49.35
CA LEU A 425 31.37 -17.13 -47.96
C LEU A 425 30.33 -16.54 -47.01
N LEU A 426 29.19 -16.04 -47.52
CA LEU A 426 28.13 -15.48 -46.70
C LEU A 426 27.40 -16.58 -45.89
N PRO A 427 27.06 -16.31 -44.61
CA PRO A 427 26.27 -17.23 -43.80
C PRO A 427 24.94 -17.65 -44.46
N LYS A 428 24.51 -18.90 -44.23
CA LYS A 428 23.26 -19.46 -44.80
C LYS A 428 21.99 -18.70 -44.38
N ARG A 429 22.01 -18.07 -43.21
CA ARG A 429 21.00 -17.13 -42.71
C ARG A 429 21.75 -15.93 -42.08
N PRO A 430 21.26 -14.69 -42.23
CA PRO A 430 21.77 -13.57 -41.45
C PRO A 430 21.61 -13.92 -39.96
N GLN A 431 22.73 -14.04 -39.25
CA GLN A 431 22.74 -14.38 -37.82
C GLN A 431 22.67 -13.08 -37.02
N HIS A 432 21.89 -13.10 -35.94
CA HIS A 432 21.74 -11.97 -35.03
C HIS A 432 23.01 -11.79 -34.20
N LEU A 433 23.69 -10.65 -34.37
CA LEU A 433 24.93 -10.23 -33.70
C LEU A 433 26.01 -11.34 -33.59
N PRO A 434 26.68 -11.69 -34.71
CA PRO A 434 27.75 -12.69 -34.73
C PRO A 434 28.92 -12.32 -33.81
N GLY A 435 29.53 -13.30 -33.15
CA GLY A 435 30.70 -13.10 -32.27
C GLY A 435 30.40 -12.67 -30.83
N HIS A 436 29.12 -12.49 -30.46
CA HIS A 436 28.70 -12.17 -29.09
C HIS A 436 28.15 -13.40 -28.36
N PRO A 437 28.32 -13.48 -27.02
CA PRO A 437 27.83 -14.62 -26.22
C PRO A 437 26.31 -14.74 -26.24
N GLY A 438 25.80 -15.94 -25.96
CA GLY A 438 24.37 -16.25 -25.98
C GLY A 438 23.53 -15.35 -25.07
N TRP A 439 24.03 -15.04 -23.87
CA TRP A 439 23.34 -14.15 -22.93
C TRP A 439 23.23 -12.71 -23.46
N TYR A 440 24.26 -12.17 -24.13
CA TYR A 440 24.26 -10.80 -24.64
C TYR A 440 23.33 -10.66 -25.85
N ARG A 441 23.29 -11.66 -26.74
CA ARG A 441 22.37 -11.68 -27.88
C ARG A 441 20.90 -11.67 -27.46
N LYS A 442 20.55 -12.35 -26.36
CA LYS A 442 19.20 -12.32 -25.78
C LYS A 442 18.79 -10.92 -25.29
N LEU A 443 19.75 -10.02 -25.03
CA LEU A 443 19.51 -8.65 -24.54
C LEU A 443 19.36 -7.61 -25.65
N CYS A 444 19.65 -7.96 -26.91
CA CYS A 444 19.52 -7.07 -28.05
C CYS A 444 18.22 -7.40 -28.82
N PRO A 445 17.40 -6.40 -29.20
CA PRO A 445 16.30 -6.61 -30.14
C PRO A 445 16.81 -7.16 -31.46
N ARG A 446 15.95 -7.85 -32.22
CA ARG A 446 16.32 -8.31 -33.56
C ARG A 446 16.41 -7.12 -34.52
N LEU A 447 17.22 -7.26 -35.57
CA LEU A 447 17.49 -6.17 -36.52
C LEU A 447 16.26 -5.73 -37.32
N ASP A 448 15.24 -6.58 -37.38
CA ASP A 448 13.94 -6.38 -38.04
C ASP A 448 12.87 -5.73 -37.12
N ASP A 449 13.18 -5.48 -35.85
CA ASP A 449 12.28 -4.87 -34.88
C ASP A 449 12.33 -3.33 -34.95
N PRO A 450 11.18 -2.61 -35.01
CA PRO A 450 11.15 -1.14 -34.94
C PRO A 450 11.82 -0.55 -33.70
N ALA A 451 11.93 -1.32 -32.61
CA ALA A 451 12.60 -0.92 -31.37
C ALA A 451 14.12 -1.16 -31.38
N TRP A 452 14.71 -1.55 -32.53
CA TRP A 452 16.14 -1.84 -32.63
C TRP A 452 17.00 -0.60 -32.36
N THR A 453 17.94 -0.74 -31.44
CA THR A 453 18.92 0.27 -31.06
C THR A 453 20.29 -0.40 -30.92
N PRO A 454 21.40 0.29 -31.24
CA PRO A 454 22.74 -0.27 -31.06
C PRO A 454 23.03 -0.60 -29.58
N GLY A 455 23.32 -1.87 -29.28
CA GLY A 455 23.62 -2.35 -27.92
C GLY A 455 22.48 -3.15 -27.25
N PRO A 456 22.67 -3.61 -26.00
CA PRO A 456 21.74 -4.48 -25.30
C PRO A 456 20.58 -3.68 -24.68
N SER A 457 19.67 -3.19 -25.52
CA SER A 457 18.60 -2.26 -25.11
C SER A 457 17.41 -2.89 -24.38
N LEU A 458 17.30 -4.23 -24.36
CA LEU A 458 16.27 -4.95 -23.59
C LEU A 458 16.66 -5.11 -22.11
N LEU A 459 17.84 -4.66 -21.70
CA LEU A 459 18.29 -4.69 -20.31
C LEU A 459 17.32 -3.95 -19.39
N SER A 460 16.85 -4.65 -18.37
CA SER A 460 16.03 -4.08 -17.29
C SER A 460 16.46 -4.63 -15.92
N LEU A 461 16.12 -3.90 -14.86
CA LEU A 461 16.39 -4.30 -13.48
C LEU A 461 15.65 -5.59 -13.06
N GLN A 462 14.64 -6.01 -13.82
CA GLN A 462 13.90 -7.25 -13.56
C GLN A 462 14.64 -8.49 -14.08
N MET A 463 15.62 -8.31 -14.97
CA MET A 463 16.38 -9.43 -15.52
C MET A 463 17.36 -10.00 -14.49
N ARG A 464 17.47 -11.33 -14.44
CA ARG A 464 18.38 -12.03 -13.51
C ARG A 464 19.87 -11.74 -13.79
N VAL A 465 20.19 -11.31 -15.00
CA VAL A 465 21.56 -10.97 -15.42
C VAL A 465 21.99 -9.61 -14.85
N THR A 466 21.06 -8.69 -14.61
CA THR A 466 21.36 -7.32 -14.20
C THR A 466 22.08 -7.21 -12.85
N PRO A 467 21.65 -7.89 -11.76
CA PRO A 467 22.41 -7.91 -10.51
C PRO A 467 23.84 -8.44 -10.64
N LYS A 468 24.08 -9.37 -11.57
CA LYS A 468 25.41 -9.94 -11.83
C LYS A 468 26.29 -8.96 -12.61
N LEU A 469 25.73 -8.29 -13.62
CA LEU A 469 26.45 -7.25 -14.38
C LEU A 469 26.84 -6.06 -13.50
N MET A 470 26.03 -5.72 -12.51
CA MET A 470 26.34 -4.68 -11.52
C MET A 470 27.28 -5.16 -10.40
N ALA A 471 27.71 -6.43 -10.46
CA ALA A 471 28.57 -7.08 -9.48
C ALA A 471 28.09 -6.86 -8.02
N LEU A 472 26.78 -7.01 -7.75
CA LEU A 472 26.24 -6.69 -6.42
C LEU A 472 26.89 -7.55 -5.33
N THR A 473 27.20 -6.92 -4.20
CA THR A 473 27.72 -7.55 -2.98
C THR A 473 26.76 -7.37 -1.80
N TRP A 474 26.68 -8.37 -0.93
CA TRP A 474 26.02 -8.34 0.37
C TRP A 474 27.07 -8.50 1.48
N ASP A 475 27.32 -7.48 2.29
CA ASP A 475 28.40 -7.46 3.30
C ASP A 475 29.78 -7.85 2.72
N GLY A 476 30.02 -7.49 1.46
CA GLY A 476 31.26 -7.84 0.73
C GLY A 476 31.27 -9.23 0.07
N PHE A 477 30.19 -10.02 0.21
CA PHE A 477 30.04 -11.31 -0.46
C PHE A 477 29.27 -11.18 -1.79
N PRO A 478 29.66 -11.89 -2.87
CA PRO A 478 28.99 -11.78 -4.16
C PRO A 478 27.59 -12.41 -4.13
N LEU A 479 26.61 -11.72 -4.74
CA LEU A 479 25.25 -12.25 -4.91
C LEU A 479 25.20 -13.34 -5.99
N HIS A 480 24.43 -14.39 -5.73
CA HIS A 480 24.19 -15.50 -6.64
C HIS A 480 22.72 -15.93 -6.61
N TYR A 481 22.21 -16.39 -7.76
CA TYR A 481 20.82 -16.84 -7.90
C TYR A 481 20.73 -18.36 -7.98
N SER A 482 19.98 -18.97 -7.07
CA SER A 482 19.64 -20.39 -7.10
C SER A 482 18.21 -20.60 -7.57
N GLU A 483 17.97 -21.60 -8.43
CA GLU A 483 16.61 -21.92 -8.91
C GLU A 483 15.64 -22.34 -7.81
N ARG A 484 16.14 -22.96 -6.73
CA ARG A 484 15.32 -23.46 -5.63
C ARG A 484 15.07 -22.41 -4.55
N HIS A 485 16.11 -21.67 -4.18
CA HIS A 485 16.08 -20.76 -3.02
C HIS A 485 16.02 -19.28 -3.39
N GLY A 486 16.09 -18.94 -4.68
CA GLY A 486 16.11 -17.56 -5.16
C GLY A 486 17.47 -16.89 -4.97
N TRP A 487 17.46 -15.56 -4.75
CA TRP A 487 18.69 -14.78 -4.54
C TRP A 487 19.31 -15.04 -3.15
N GLY A 488 20.63 -15.19 -3.14
CA GLY A 488 21.47 -15.34 -1.97
C GLY A 488 22.87 -14.80 -2.21
N TYR A 489 23.80 -15.06 -1.30
CA TYR A 489 25.20 -14.67 -1.38
C TYR A 489 26.14 -15.83 -1.05
N LEU A 490 27.35 -15.80 -1.60
CA LEU A 490 28.34 -16.86 -1.49
C LEU A 490 29.40 -16.55 -0.43
N VAL A 491 29.48 -17.39 0.60
CA VAL A 491 30.46 -17.26 1.69
C VAL A 491 31.56 -18.31 1.50
N PRO A 492 32.85 -17.92 1.36
CA PRO A 492 33.94 -18.87 1.13
C PRO A 492 34.22 -19.76 2.35
N GLY A 493 34.75 -20.96 2.17
CA GLY A 493 35.23 -21.80 3.28
C GLY A 493 34.59 -23.19 3.40
N ARG A 494 33.81 -23.62 2.41
CA ARG A 494 33.31 -25.01 2.33
C ARG A 494 34.44 -25.94 1.89
N ARG A 495 35.10 -26.59 2.85
CA ARG A 495 36.24 -27.50 2.58
C ARG A 495 35.80 -28.89 2.09
N ASP A 496 34.56 -29.26 2.39
CA ASP A 496 34.01 -30.59 2.09
C ASP A 496 33.82 -30.83 0.58
N ASN A 497 33.61 -29.76 -0.19
CA ASN A 497 33.29 -29.79 -1.62
C ASN A 497 34.46 -29.37 -2.53
N LEU A 498 35.65 -29.16 -1.95
CA LEU A 498 36.86 -29.00 -2.73
C LEU A 498 37.33 -30.39 -3.15
N ALA A 499 37.24 -30.71 -4.44
CA ALA A 499 37.85 -31.91 -4.97
C ALA A 499 39.33 -31.93 -4.52
N LYS A 500 39.74 -32.98 -3.79
CA LYS A 500 41.16 -33.22 -3.51
C LYS A 500 41.87 -33.20 -4.86
N LEU A 501 42.84 -32.31 -5.04
CA LEU A 501 43.70 -32.32 -6.23
C LEU A 501 44.20 -33.75 -6.45
N PRO A 502 43.89 -34.41 -7.58
CA PRO A 502 44.61 -35.61 -7.96
C PRO A 502 45.99 -35.15 -8.39
N THR A 503 47.02 -35.57 -7.66
CA THR A 503 48.37 -35.71 -8.20
C THR A 503 48.30 -36.75 -9.31
N GLY A 504 48.05 -36.31 -10.54
CA GLY A 504 47.96 -37.21 -11.68
C GLY A 504 47.28 -36.57 -12.88
N THR A 505 48.07 -36.32 -13.91
CA THR A 505 47.70 -35.81 -15.23
C THR A 505 46.55 -36.60 -15.85
N THR A 506 45.39 -35.97 -16.09
CA THR A 506 44.44 -36.32 -17.17
C THR A 506 43.39 -35.21 -17.32
N LEU A 507 43.45 -34.49 -18.44
CA LEU A 507 42.36 -33.61 -18.92
C LEU A 507 41.18 -34.51 -19.28
N GLU A 508 40.14 -34.58 -18.45
CA GLU A 508 38.79 -34.99 -18.86
C GLU A 508 37.80 -34.81 -17.69
N SER A 509 37.48 -33.55 -17.39
CA SER A 509 36.22 -33.09 -16.77
C SER A 509 36.24 -31.56 -16.73
N ALA A 510 35.98 -30.93 -17.88
CA ALA A 510 35.84 -29.49 -18.03
C ALA A 510 34.49 -29.00 -17.47
N GLY A 511 34.23 -29.26 -16.18
CA GLY A 511 33.21 -28.54 -15.42
C GLY A 511 33.77 -27.19 -15.01
N VAL A 512 33.06 -26.10 -15.29
CA VAL A 512 33.47 -24.73 -14.94
C VAL A 512 33.68 -24.63 -13.42
N VAL A 513 34.93 -24.48 -13.01
CA VAL A 513 35.32 -24.44 -11.59
C VAL A 513 35.02 -23.04 -11.05
N CYS A 514 34.13 -22.94 -10.08
CA CYS A 514 33.80 -21.67 -9.40
C CYS A 514 35.07 -20.98 -8.85
N PRO A 515 35.26 -19.66 -9.05
CA PRO A 515 36.46 -18.95 -8.63
C PRO A 515 36.47 -18.62 -7.12
N TYR A 516 36.45 -19.64 -6.25
CA TYR A 516 36.38 -19.46 -4.80
C TYR A 516 37.53 -18.60 -4.24
N ARG A 517 38.72 -18.63 -4.87
CA ARG A 517 39.87 -17.79 -4.48
C ARG A 517 39.64 -16.31 -4.75
N ALA A 518 38.95 -15.99 -5.85
CA ALA A 518 38.57 -14.61 -6.17
C ALA A 518 37.56 -14.08 -5.14
N ILE A 519 36.56 -14.90 -4.78
CA ILE A 519 35.57 -14.60 -3.73
C ILE A 519 36.25 -14.36 -2.38
N GLU A 520 37.19 -15.22 -1.99
CA GLU A 520 37.95 -15.05 -0.74
C GLU A 520 38.80 -13.78 -0.74
N SER A 521 39.44 -13.45 -1.88
CA SER A 521 40.21 -12.22 -2.02
C SER A 521 39.35 -10.95 -1.90
N LEU A 522 38.12 -11.00 -2.42
CA LEU A 522 37.13 -9.92 -2.35
C LEU A 522 36.72 -9.65 -0.91
N TYR A 523 36.37 -10.70 -0.17
CA TYR A 523 36.01 -10.58 1.24
C TYR A 523 37.19 -10.04 2.08
N ARG A 524 38.43 -10.50 1.82
CA ARG A 524 39.62 -9.98 2.52
C ARG A 524 39.85 -8.49 2.28
N LYS A 525 39.62 -8.00 1.04
CA LYS A 525 39.70 -6.57 0.72
C LYS A 525 38.64 -5.78 1.47
N HIS A 526 37.40 -6.26 1.47
CA HIS A 526 36.30 -5.64 2.21
C HIS A 526 36.61 -5.55 3.72
N CYS A 527 37.14 -6.60 4.34
CA CYS A 527 37.55 -6.58 5.75
C CYS A 527 38.67 -5.56 6.04
N LEU A 528 39.64 -5.40 5.13
CA LEU A 528 40.71 -4.41 5.26
C LEU A 528 40.19 -2.97 5.13
N GLU A 529 39.20 -2.75 4.28
CA GLU A 529 38.54 -1.46 4.08
C GLU A 529 37.66 -1.09 5.29
N GLN A 530 36.86 -2.03 5.79
CA GLN A 530 36.05 -1.85 7.01
C GLN A 530 36.92 -1.62 8.27
N GLY A 531 38.04 -2.33 8.39
CA GLY A 531 38.99 -2.13 9.49
C GLY A 531 39.66 -0.75 9.50
N LYS A 532 39.81 -0.10 8.34
CA LYS A 532 40.27 1.30 8.23
C LYS A 532 39.14 2.30 8.52
N GLN A 533 37.90 1.96 8.17
CA GLN A 533 36.72 2.80 8.39
C GLN A 533 36.30 2.87 9.87
N GLN A 534 36.51 1.81 10.65
CA GLN A 534 36.25 1.77 12.10
C GLN A 534 37.13 2.72 12.95
N LEU A 535 38.25 3.21 12.41
CA LEU A 535 39.15 4.16 13.10
C LEU A 535 38.72 5.63 12.94
N MET A 536 37.72 5.92 12.11
CA MET A 536 37.08 7.23 12.02
C MET A 536 35.65 7.07 12.58
N PRO A 537 35.25 7.85 13.60
CA PRO A 537 33.85 7.84 14.03
C PRO A 537 33.03 8.39 12.86
N GLN A 538 32.29 7.52 12.18
CA GLN A 538 31.28 7.97 11.22
C GLN A 538 30.19 8.68 12.03
N GLU A 539 30.22 10.00 12.02
CA GLU A 539 29.02 10.80 12.26
C GLU A 539 28.07 10.54 11.09
N ALA A 540 27.26 9.49 11.23
CA ALA A 540 26.22 9.17 10.27
C ALA A 540 25.13 10.25 10.39
N GLY A 541 25.22 11.29 9.55
CA GLY A 541 24.12 12.18 9.22
C GLY A 541 23.03 11.39 8.50
N LEU A 542 22.30 10.56 9.24
CA LEU A 542 21.13 9.86 8.74
C LEU A 542 19.95 10.84 8.74
N ALA A 543 19.68 11.41 7.57
CA ALA A 543 18.47 12.16 7.29
C ALA A 543 17.25 11.23 7.36
N GLU A 544 16.71 11.16 8.57
CA GLU A 544 15.33 11.44 8.97
C GLU A 544 14.16 10.75 8.23
N GLU A 545 13.33 10.14 9.07
CA GLU A 545 11.88 9.89 8.96
C GLU A 545 11.40 8.83 7.98
N PHE A 546 11.33 7.59 8.49
CA PHE A 546 10.51 6.52 7.93
C PHE A 546 9.14 6.55 8.64
N LEU A 547 8.17 7.21 8.00
CA LEU A 547 6.76 7.03 8.30
C LEU A 547 6.08 6.44 7.08
N LEU A 548 5.34 5.35 7.35
CA LEU A 548 4.12 4.97 6.64
C LEU A 548 4.29 4.62 5.16
N THR A 549 4.81 3.41 4.89
CA THR A 549 4.37 2.72 3.67
C THR A 549 3.84 1.33 4.00
N ASP A 550 2.63 1.08 3.51
CA ASP A 550 1.83 -0.15 3.57
C ASP A 550 1.73 -0.78 4.97
N ASN A 551 1.14 -0.02 5.90
CA ASN A 551 0.68 -0.52 7.20
C ASN A 551 -0.04 -1.88 7.06
N SER A 552 -0.79 -2.12 5.97
CA SER A 552 -1.56 -3.35 5.79
C SER A 552 -0.72 -4.63 5.79
N ALA A 553 0.48 -4.64 5.19
CA ALA A 553 1.30 -5.85 5.09
C ALA A 553 1.98 -6.20 6.43
N ILE A 554 2.44 -5.18 7.16
CA ILE A 554 2.98 -5.34 8.52
C ILE A 554 1.88 -5.86 9.45
N TRP A 555 0.67 -5.27 9.38
CA TRP A 555 -0.47 -5.70 10.21
C TRP A 555 -0.96 -7.09 9.88
N GLN A 556 -1.01 -7.48 8.60
CA GLN A 556 -1.27 -8.86 8.21
C GLN A 556 -0.26 -9.82 8.83
N THR A 557 1.03 -9.46 8.81
CA THR A 557 2.09 -10.29 9.39
C THR A 557 1.96 -10.38 10.91
N VAL A 558 1.58 -9.29 11.59
CA VAL A 558 1.32 -9.27 13.04
C VAL A 558 0.13 -10.15 13.39
N GLU A 559 -0.98 -10.03 12.67
CA GLU A 559 -2.19 -10.85 12.88
C GLU A 559 -1.87 -12.34 12.63
N GLU A 560 -1.17 -12.68 11.55
CA GLU A 560 -0.71 -14.05 11.25
C GLU A 560 0.21 -14.63 12.33
N LEU A 561 1.04 -13.78 12.95
CA LEU A 561 1.95 -14.15 14.03
C LEU A 561 1.24 -14.36 15.37
N ASP A 562 0.20 -13.57 15.65
CA ASP A 562 -0.63 -13.69 16.85
C ASP A 562 -1.30 -15.08 16.93
N TYR A 563 -1.75 -15.62 15.80
CA TYR A 563 -2.25 -17.00 15.73
C TYR A 563 -1.20 -18.05 16.12
N LEU A 564 0.06 -17.79 15.77
CA LEU A 564 1.16 -18.64 16.16
C LEU A 564 1.55 -18.42 17.62
N GLU A 565 1.23 -17.28 18.23
CA GLU A 565 1.43 -17.01 19.66
C GLU A 565 0.43 -17.76 20.53
N VAL A 566 -0.86 -17.81 20.17
CA VAL A 566 -1.84 -18.64 20.91
C VAL A 566 -1.43 -20.12 20.83
N GLU A 567 -0.93 -20.57 19.68
CA GLU A 567 -0.36 -21.91 19.54
C GLU A 567 1.02 -22.07 20.20
N ALA A 568 1.85 -21.03 20.30
CA ALA A 568 3.18 -21.09 20.91
C ALA A 568 3.10 -21.01 22.43
N GLU A 569 2.16 -20.25 23.00
CA GLU A 569 1.78 -20.31 24.40
C GLU A 569 1.23 -21.73 24.71
N ALA A 570 0.39 -22.30 23.81
CA ALA A 570 -0.11 -23.68 23.93
C ALA A 570 0.91 -24.81 23.62
N LYS A 571 1.96 -24.54 22.84
CA LYS A 571 3.06 -25.49 22.53
C LYS A 571 4.19 -25.40 23.54
N MET A 572 4.48 -24.21 24.05
CA MET A 572 5.36 -23.97 25.19
C MET A 572 4.72 -24.50 26.49
N GLU A 573 3.40 -24.65 26.53
CA GLU A 573 2.62 -25.41 27.51
C GLU A 573 2.94 -26.92 27.53
N ASN A 574 3.41 -27.53 26.43
CA ASN A 574 3.67 -28.97 26.35
C ASN A 574 5.16 -29.37 26.37
N LEU A 575 6.10 -28.43 26.19
CA LEU A 575 7.52 -28.74 25.96
C LEU A 575 8.44 -28.67 27.20
N ARG A 576 7.89 -28.56 28.42
CA ARG A 576 8.70 -28.65 29.66
C ARG A 576 8.30 -29.79 30.60
N ALA A 577 7.75 -30.87 30.05
CA ALA A 577 7.79 -32.20 30.67
C ALA A 577 8.65 -33.09 29.77
N ALA A 578 9.84 -33.46 30.25
CA ALA A 578 10.78 -34.26 29.49
C ALA A 578 10.18 -35.63 29.13
N VAL A 579 9.93 -35.84 27.83
CA VAL A 579 9.99 -37.15 27.19
C VAL A 579 10.92 -36.99 25.98
N PRO A 580 12.06 -37.70 25.92
CA PRO A 580 12.96 -37.63 24.78
C PRO A 580 12.32 -38.38 23.61
N GLY A 581 11.78 -37.65 22.65
CA GLY A 581 11.42 -38.21 21.34
C GLY A 581 10.09 -37.74 20.80
N GLN A 582 10.09 -36.60 20.10
CA GLN A 582 9.33 -36.44 18.86
C GLN A 582 9.98 -35.36 17.98
N PRO A 583 9.88 -35.50 16.65
CA PRO A 583 10.86 -34.96 15.71
C PRO A 583 10.70 -33.45 15.50
N LEU A 584 11.83 -32.76 15.52
CA LEU A 584 11.96 -31.42 14.95
C LEU A 584 11.38 -31.45 13.52
N ALA A 585 10.58 -30.43 13.21
CA ALA A 585 10.11 -30.17 11.86
C ALA A 585 11.29 -30.27 10.89
N LEU A 586 11.08 -30.94 9.76
CA LEU A 586 12.07 -31.28 8.74
C LEU A 586 12.89 -30.05 8.28
N THR A 587 13.90 -29.67 9.06
CA THR A 587 15.14 -29.11 8.54
C THR A 587 15.73 -30.19 7.67
N ALA A 588 16.07 -29.85 6.42
CA ALA A 588 16.57 -30.76 5.40
C ALA A 588 17.45 -31.86 5.99
N ARG A 589 17.13 -33.12 5.64
CA ARG A 589 17.85 -34.33 6.05
C ARG A 589 19.37 -34.11 6.03
N GLY A 590 20.00 -34.31 7.20
CA GLY A 590 21.36 -34.82 7.36
C GLY A 590 22.47 -34.10 6.62
N GLY A 591 23.05 -33.07 7.24
CA GLY A 591 24.42 -32.63 6.98
C GLY A 591 25.17 -32.43 8.30
N PRO A 592 26.51 -32.60 8.36
CA PRO A 592 27.29 -32.43 9.59
C PRO A 592 27.12 -31.02 10.16
N LYS A 593 26.82 -30.91 11.45
CA LYS A 593 26.81 -29.61 12.15
C LYS A 593 28.23 -29.03 12.34
N ASP A 594 29.26 -29.85 12.13
CA ASP A 594 30.66 -29.53 12.44
C ASP A 594 31.38 -28.70 11.36
N THR A 595 30.75 -28.38 10.22
CA THR A 595 31.38 -27.64 9.10
C THR A 595 30.78 -26.27 8.79
N GLN A 596 29.90 -25.73 9.66
CA GLN A 596 29.40 -24.36 9.51
C GLN A 596 30.52 -23.32 9.70
N PRO A 597 30.57 -22.22 8.91
CA PRO A 597 31.51 -21.14 9.17
C PRO A 597 31.18 -20.46 10.50
N SER A 598 32.08 -20.56 11.48
CA SER A 598 31.90 -19.96 12.82
C SER A 598 31.87 -18.44 12.82
N TYR A 599 32.25 -17.80 11.71
CA TYR A 599 32.42 -16.36 11.58
C TYR A 599 31.26 -15.65 10.84
N HIS A 600 30.25 -16.38 10.33
CA HIS A 600 29.15 -15.79 9.58
C HIS A 600 27.79 -16.36 10.01
N HIS A 601 26.88 -15.47 10.43
CA HIS A 601 25.51 -15.81 10.82
C HIS A 601 24.52 -15.26 9.77
N GLY A 602 23.65 -16.10 9.21
CA GLY A 602 22.69 -15.70 8.18
C GLY A 602 21.67 -16.81 7.87
N ASN A 603 20.74 -16.57 6.95
CA ASN A 603 19.72 -17.54 6.56
C ASN A 603 20.32 -18.67 5.70
N GLY A 604 20.78 -19.72 6.35
CA GLY A 604 21.54 -20.82 5.76
C GLY A 604 22.51 -21.42 6.78
N PRO A 605 23.47 -22.27 6.39
CA PRO A 605 23.83 -22.64 5.02
C PRO A 605 22.90 -23.70 4.42
N TYR A 606 22.53 -23.53 3.15
CA TYR A 606 21.74 -24.50 2.38
C TYR A 606 22.67 -25.46 1.62
N ASN A 607 22.77 -26.70 2.12
CA ASN A 607 23.72 -27.70 1.63
C ASN A 607 23.40 -28.24 0.23
N ASP A 608 22.16 -28.06 -0.25
CA ASP A 608 21.70 -28.53 -1.57
C ASP A 608 22.22 -27.67 -2.73
N VAL A 609 22.73 -26.46 -2.45
CA VAL A 609 23.48 -25.64 -3.40
C VAL A 609 24.96 -25.99 -3.28
N ASP A 610 25.42 -26.91 -4.12
CA ASP A 610 26.79 -27.42 -4.13
C ASP A 610 27.69 -26.59 -5.05
N ILE A 611 28.18 -25.45 -4.54
CA ILE A 611 29.19 -24.63 -5.22
C ILE A 611 30.57 -24.95 -4.61
N PRO A 612 31.59 -25.31 -5.41
CA PRO A 612 32.92 -25.66 -4.92
C PRO A 612 33.53 -24.54 -4.07
N GLY A 613 33.92 -24.86 -2.82
CA GLY A 613 34.60 -23.92 -1.93
C GLY A 613 33.71 -22.88 -1.22
N CYS A 614 32.41 -22.79 -1.54
CA CYS A 614 31.51 -21.76 -0.99
C CYS A 614 30.25 -22.35 -0.34
N TRP A 615 29.72 -21.63 0.66
CA TRP A 615 28.42 -21.84 1.28
C TRP A 615 27.42 -20.84 0.70
N PHE A 616 26.18 -21.30 0.45
CA PHE A 616 25.09 -20.44 -0.01
C PHE A 616 24.19 -20.04 1.16
N PHE A 617 23.99 -18.73 1.32
CA PHE A 617 23.05 -18.13 2.26
C PHE A 617 21.99 -17.35 1.49
N LYS A 618 20.73 -17.53 1.85
CA LYS A 618 19.59 -16.88 1.20
C LYS A 618 19.42 -15.45 1.70
N LEU A 619 19.04 -14.52 0.82
CA LEU A 619 18.71 -13.17 1.24
C LEU A 619 17.46 -13.15 2.16
N PRO A 620 17.45 -12.34 3.23
CA PRO A 620 16.26 -12.16 4.07
C PRO A 620 15.07 -11.64 3.26
N HIS A 621 13.89 -12.19 3.52
CA HIS A 621 12.62 -11.75 2.91
C HIS A 621 11.69 -11.20 4.00
N LYS A 622 10.93 -10.14 3.68
CA LYS A 622 10.00 -9.50 4.64
C LYS A 622 8.95 -10.46 5.22
N ASP A 623 8.36 -11.29 4.37
CA ASP A 623 7.33 -12.27 4.76
C ASP A 623 7.90 -13.54 5.42
N GLY A 624 9.20 -13.54 5.72
CA GLY A 624 9.90 -14.63 6.41
C GLY A 624 10.81 -15.48 5.52
N ASN A 625 11.67 -16.26 6.18
CA ASN A 625 12.77 -16.99 5.53
C ASN A 625 12.32 -18.09 4.53
N SER A 626 11.07 -18.52 4.58
CA SER A 626 10.49 -19.48 3.63
C SER A 626 10.26 -18.88 2.24
N CYS A 627 10.03 -17.56 2.14
CA CYS A 627 9.71 -16.87 0.89
C CYS A 627 10.99 -16.51 0.12
N ASN A 628 10.99 -16.65 -1.20
CA ASN A 628 12.16 -16.38 -2.03
C ASN A 628 12.20 -14.91 -2.46
N VAL A 629 13.38 -14.30 -2.40
CA VAL A 629 13.60 -12.96 -2.94
C VAL A 629 13.58 -13.02 -4.46
N GLY A 630 12.66 -12.27 -5.08
CA GLY A 630 12.53 -12.20 -6.54
C GLY A 630 13.56 -11.28 -7.19
N SER A 631 13.74 -10.06 -6.66
CA SER A 631 14.69 -9.07 -7.16
C SER A 631 15.41 -8.35 -6.01
N PRO A 632 16.75 -8.18 -6.07
CA PRO A 632 17.50 -7.42 -5.08
C PRO A 632 17.30 -5.90 -5.20
N PHE A 633 16.61 -5.42 -6.25
CA PHE A 633 16.24 -4.00 -6.42
C PHE A 633 14.83 -3.69 -5.90
N ALA A 634 14.21 -4.62 -5.19
CA ALA A 634 12.92 -4.40 -4.57
C ALA A 634 13.00 -3.29 -3.51
N LYS A 635 11.87 -2.63 -3.27
CA LYS A 635 11.74 -1.52 -2.31
C LYS A 635 12.29 -1.88 -0.91
N ASP A 636 12.12 -3.13 -0.50
CA ASP A 636 12.53 -3.65 0.81
C ASP A 636 14.06 -3.64 1.01
N PHE A 637 14.85 -3.61 -0.07
CA PHE A 637 16.32 -3.56 -0.02
C PHE A 637 16.90 -2.15 -0.12
N LEU A 638 16.09 -1.11 -0.37
CA LEU A 638 16.58 0.27 -0.44
C LEU A 638 17.29 0.71 0.86
N PRO A 639 16.81 0.39 2.08
CA PRO A 639 17.54 0.71 3.31
C PRO A 639 18.88 -0.02 3.41
N LYS A 640 18.96 -1.23 2.85
CA LYS A 640 20.19 -2.03 2.81
C LYS A 640 21.21 -1.48 1.82
N MET A 641 20.77 -0.68 0.86
CA MET A 641 21.66 0.09 0.00
C MET A 641 22.21 1.33 0.72
N GLU A 642 21.41 1.95 1.59
CA GLU A 642 21.80 3.13 2.37
C GLU A 642 22.74 2.79 3.54
N ASP A 643 22.51 1.68 4.23
CA ASP A 643 23.38 1.21 5.32
C ASP A 643 24.70 0.58 4.81
N GLY A 644 24.85 0.44 3.49
CA GLY A 644 26.02 -0.13 2.83
C GLY A 644 26.11 -1.65 2.90
N THR A 645 25.07 -2.36 3.36
CA THR A 645 25.01 -3.84 3.32
C THR A 645 24.96 -4.34 1.89
N LEU A 646 24.15 -3.72 1.03
CA LEU A 646 24.00 -4.05 -0.39
C LEU A 646 24.69 -2.98 -1.23
N GLN A 647 25.80 -3.33 -1.88
CA GLN A 647 26.57 -2.40 -2.71
C GLN A 647 26.78 -2.95 -4.12
N ALA A 648 27.07 -2.07 -5.07
CA ALA A 648 27.62 -2.49 -6.36
C ALA A 648 29.11 -2.77 -6.21
N GLY A 649 29.60 -3.76 -6.94
CA GLY A 649 30.98 -4.19 -6.86
C GLY A 649 31.98 -3.13 -7.34
N PRO A 650 33.29 -3.34 -7.15
CA PRO A 650 34.35 -2.37 -7.45
C PRO A 650 34.57 -2.06 -8.95
N GLY A 651 33.67 -2.53 -9.83
CA GLY A 651 33.77 -2.48 -11.29
C GLY A 651 33.40 -1.13 -11.94
N GLY A 652 33.89 -0.01 -11.40
CA GLY A 652 33.70 1.33 -11.96
C GLY A 652 32.46 2.09 -11.45
N ALA A 653 32.29 3.35 -11.89
CA ALA A 653 31.26 4.26 -11.39
C ALA A 653 29.83 3.91 -11.86
N SER A 654 29.69 3.13 -12.93
CA SER A 654 28.39 2.82 -13.56
C SER A 654 27.47 1.97 -12.69
N GLY A 655 28.01 1.03 -11.90
CA GLY A 655 27.23 0.17 -11.00
C GLY A 655 26.60 0.95 -9.83
N PRO A 656 27.40 1.67 -9.02
CA PRO A 656 26.90 2.53 -7.96
C PRO A 656 25.92 3.59 -8.48
N ARG A 657 26.22 4.23 -9.61
CA ARG A 657 25.32 5.22 -10.23
C ARG A 657 23.96 4.61 -10.61
N ALA A 658 23.94 3.41 -11.20
CA ALA A 658 22.68 2.74 -11.52
C ALA A 658 21.86 2.36 -10.27
N LEU A 659 22.52 2.02 -9.16
CA LEU A 659 21.86 1.80 -7.86
C LEU A 659 21.25 3.10 -7.30
N GLU A 660 22.01 4.19 -7.32
CA GLU A 660 21.52 5.52 -6.92
C GLU A 660 20.32 5.95 -7.75
N ILE A 661 20.40 5.81 -9.08
CA ILE A 661 19.28 6.12 -9.96
C ILE A 661 18.04 5.28 -9.62
N ASN A 662 18.19 3.96 -9.43
CA ASN A 662 17.07 3.11 -9.03
C ASN A 662 16.43 3.58 -7.72
N LYS A 663 17.24 4.02 -6.74
CA LYS A 663 16.75 4.61 -5.49
C LYS A 663 15.94 5.89 -5.77
N MET A 664 16.46 6.79 -6.60
CA MET A 664 15.80 8.06 -6.94
C MET A 664 14.44 7.87 -7.64
N ILE A 665 14.34 6.92 -8.56
CA ILE A 665 13.12 6.71 -9.35
C ILE A 665 12.11 5.75 -8.71
N SER A 666 12.49 5.00 -7.66
CA SER A 666 11.65 3.97 -7.05
C SER A 666 10.32 4.50 -6.50
N PHE A 667 10.31 5.72 -5.97
CA PHE A 667 9.09 6.37 -5.49
C PHE A 667 8.15 6.69 -6.65
N TRP A 668 8.62 7.46 -7.64
CA TRP A 668 7.84 7.86 -8.81
C TRP A 668 7.30 6.66 -9.60
N ARG A 669 8.10 5.60 -9.78
CA ARG A 669 7.66 4.38 -10.48
C ARG A 669 6.37 3.80 -9.91
N ASN A 670 6.24 3.81 -8.58
CA ASN A 670 5.08 3.27 -7.88
C ASN A 670 3.94 4.30 -7.71
N ALA A 671 4.28 5.58 -7.59
CA ALA A 671 3.33 6.64 -7.27
C ALA A 671 2.74 7.32 -8.52
N HIS A 672 3.48 7.44 -9.63
CA HIS A 672 3.11 8.29 -10.76
C HIS A 672 1.70 8.01 -11.29
N LYS A 673 1.31 6.73 -11.50
CA LYS A 673 -0.04 6.41 -11.98
C LYS A 673 -1.14 6.97 -11.09
N ARG A 674 -0.95 6.91 -9.76
CA ARG A 674 -1.93 7.40 -8.76
C ARG A 674 -1.96 8.92 -8.69
N ILE A 675 -0.81 9.57 -8.91
CA ILE A 675 -0.68 11.03 -8.91
C ILE A 675 -1.23 11.61 -10.23
N SER A 676 -0.84 11.05 -11.37
CA SER A 676 -1.28 11.47 -12.70
C SER A 676 -2.77 11.18 -12.95
N SER A 677 -3.37 10.22 -12.26
CA SER A 677 -4.81 9.93 -12.34
C SER A 677 -5.68 10.86 -11.50
N GLN A 678 -5.09 11.80 -10.75
CA GLN A 678 -5.88 12.75 -9.95
C GLN A 678 -6.66 13.70 -10.87
N MET A 679 -7.94 13.86 -10.59
CA MET A 679 -8.80 14.76 -11.36
C MET A 679 -8.62 16.20 -10.90
N VAL A 680 -8.08 17.04 -11.78
CA VAL A 680 -7.88 18.47 -11.56
C VAL A 680 -8.91 19.25 -12.34
N VAL A 681 -9.59 20.18 -11.68
CA VAL A 681 -10.57 21.06 -12.33
C VAL A 681 -10.08 22.50 -12.22
N TRP A 682 -9.99 23.17 -13.37
CA TRP A 682 -9.48 24.55 -13.47
C TRP A 682 -10.62 25.55 -13.39
N LEU A 683 -10.53 26.49 -12.46
CA LEU A 683 -11.56 27.49 -12.21
C LEU A 683 -11.39 28.67 -13.18
N PRO A 684 -12.42 29.00 -13.99
CA PRO A 684 -12.38 30.20 -14.81
C PRO A 684 -12.45 31.46 -13.93
N ARG A 685 -12.06 32.61 -14.49
CA ARG A 685 -12.10 33.91 -13.82
C ARG A 685 -13.46 34.23 -13.18
N SER A 686 -14.57 33.78 -13.77
CA SER A 686 -15.92 33.98 -13.24
C SER A 686 -16.23 33.19 -11.96
N ALA A 687 -15.54 32.06 -11.73
CA ALA A 687 -15.72 31.20 -10.56
C ALA A 687 -14.79 31.59 -9.40
N LEU A 688 -13.75 32.37 -9.65
CA LEU A 688 -12.80 32.80 -8.62
C LEU A 688 -13.38 33.92 -7.74
N PRO A 689 -13.16 33.88 -6.41
CA PRO A 689 -13.56 34.96 -5.52
C PRO A 689 -12.86 36.28 -5.87
N ARG A 690 -13.56 37.40 -5.65
CA ARG A 690 -13.00 38.76 -5.84
C ARG A 690 -11.73 39.00 -5.02
N ALA A 691 -11.61 38.33 -3.87
CA ALA A 691 -10.42 38.41 -3.02
C ALA A 691 -9.16 37.88 -3.73
N VAL A 692 -9.31 36.86 -4.57
CA VAL A 692 -8.22 36.28 -5.37
C VAL A 692 -7.89 37.18 -6.56
N ILE A 693 -8.90 37.54 -7.35
CA ILE A 693 -8.72 38.27 -8.62
C ILE A 693 -8.13 39.68 -8.41
N ARG A 694 -8.36 40.29 -7.24
CA ARG A 694 -7.84 41.63 -6.92
C ARG A 694 -6.49 41.60 -6.20
N HIS A 695 -5.95 40.42 -5.91
CA HIS A 695 -4.69 40.29 -5.19
C HIS A 695 -3.51 40.71 -6.08
N PRO A 696 -2.46 41.37 -5.55
CA PRO A 696 -1.29 41.76 -6.35
C PRO A 696 -0.58 40.59 -7.05
N ASP A 697 -0.54 39.43 -6.40
CA ASP A 697 0.13 38.22 -6.89
C ASP A 697 -0.78 37.34 -7.79
N TYR A 698 -1.94 37.85 -8.22
CA TYR A 698 -2.81 37.12 -9.15
C TYR A 698 -2.28 37.25 -10.57
N ASP A 699 -2.05 36.11 -11.22
CA ASP A 699 -1.63 36.01 -12.61
C ASP A 699 -2.85 35.70 -13.50
N GLU A 700 -3.15 36.56 -14.47
CA GLU A 700 -4.28 36.35 -15.39
C GLU A 700 -4.02 35.20 -16.38
N GLU A 701 -2.76 34.93 -16.73
CA GLU A 701 -2.38 33.81 -17.59
C GLU A 701 -2.25 32.50 -16.80
N GLY A 702 -2.24 32.60 -15.48
CA GLY A 702 -2.08 31.47 -14.59
C GLY A 702 -3.32 30.60 -14.47
N LEU A 703 -3.10 29.30 -14.27
CA LEU A 703 -4.17 28.34 -14.00
C LEU A 703 -4.35 28.18 -12.49
N TYR A 704 -5.58 28.39 -12.02
CA TYR A 704 -5.99 28.14 -10.63
C TYR A 704 -7.06 27.08 -10.62
N GLY A 705 -6.89 26.03 -9.83
CA GLY A 705 -7.77 24.89 -9.81
C GLY A 705 -7.83 24.23 -8.45
N ALA A 706 -8.51 23.10 -8.42
CA ALA A 706 -8.59 22.28 -7.22
C ALA A 706 -8.68 20.79 -7.56
N ILE A 707 -8.21 20.00 -6.60
CA ILE A 707 -8.37 18.55 -6.57
C ILE A 707 -9.28 18.25 -5.38
N LEU A 708 -10.27 17.39 -5.58
CA LEU A 708 -11.09 16.85 -4.52
C LEU A 708 -10.63 15.42 -4.22
N PRO A 709 -9.93 15.19 -3.10
CA PRO A 709 -9.47 13.84 -2.75
C PRO A 709 -10.68 12.94 -2.49
N GLN A 710 -10.64 11.72 -3.02
CA GLN A 710 -11.69 10.72 -2.83
C GLN A 710 -11.54 10.04 -1.46
N VAL A 711 -11.74 10.81 -0.39
CA VAL A 711 -11.57 10.34 1.00
C VAL A 711 -12.76 9.50 1.41
N VAL A 712 -12.54 8.21 1.69
CA VAL A 712 -13.54 7.37 2.36
C VAL A 712 -13.47 7.66 3.85
N THR A 713 -14.47 8.36 4.39
CA THR A 713 -14.45 8.92 5.76
C THR A 713 -14.19 7.86 6.84
N ALA A 714 -14.75 6.66 6.70
CA ALA A 714 -14.43 5.51 7.55
C ALA A 714 -14.07 4.29 6.68
N GLY A 715 -12.88 4.29 6.09
CA GLY A 715 -12.44 3.24 5.15
C GLY A 715 -11.81 2.00 5.81
N THR A 716 -11.55 2.03 7.11
CA THR A 716 -10.96 0.93 7.88
C THR A 716 -11.83 0.57 9.09
N ILE A 717 -11.63 -0.62 9.67
CA ILE A 717 -12.31 -1.03 10.91
C ILE A 717 -12.06 -0.07 12.09
N THR A 718 -10.94 0.67 12.07
CA THR A 718 -10.60 1.68 13.08
C THR A 718 -11.25 3.03 12.79
N ARG A 719 -12.11 3.10 11.77
CA ARG A 719 -12.80 4.31 11.28
C ARG A 719 -11.85 5.39 10.73
N ARG A 720 -10.59 5.05 10.46
CA ARG A 720 -9.67 5.98 9.78
C ARG A 720 -10.12 6.22 8.35
N ALA A 721 -9.92 7.47 7.93
CA ALA A 721 -10.06 7.86 6.55
C ALA A 721 -9.08 7.10 5.65
N VAL A 722 -9.52 6.74 4.45
CA VAL A 722 -8.68 6.06 3.45
C VAL A 722 -8.75 6.83 2.14
N GLU A 723 -7.57 7.14 1.62
CA GLU A 723 -7.38 7.65 0.26
C GLU A 723 -5.96 7.20 -0.19
N PRO A 724 -5.79 6.66 -1.41
CA PRO A 724 -4.53 5.99 -1.79
C PRO A 724 -3.33 6.89 -2.11
N THR A 725 -3.49 8.21 -2.25
CA THR A 725 -2.48 9.11 -2.83
C THR A 725 -2.02 10.17 -1.82
N TRP A 726 -2.94 11.01 -1.37
CA TRP A 726 -2.77 12.11 -0.43
C TRP A 726 -2.62 11.65 1.02
N LEU A 727 -3.41 10.67 1.47
CA LEU A 727 -3.27 10.12 2.83
C LEU A 727 -2.08 9.16 2.98
N THR A 728 -1.37 8.87 1.90
CA THR A 728 -0.11 8.11 1.91
C THR A 728 1.08 8.94 1.42
N ALA A 729 0.88 10.25 1.25
CA ALA A 729 1.91 11.15 0.75
C ALA A 729 3.07 11.23 1.75
N SER A 730 4.26 10.85 1.29
CA SER A 730 5.49 10.99 2.07
C SER A 730 5.94 12.44 2.13
N ASN A 731 6.77 12.75 3.12
CA ASN A 731 7.48 14.03 3.16
C ASN A 731 8.49 14.14 2.00
N ALA A 732 8.72 15.38 1.59
CA ALA A 732 9.71 15.80 0.61
C ALA A 732 11.09 15.22 0.92
N ARG A 733 11.74 14.63 -0.09
CA ARG A 733 13.10 14.10 0.03
C ARG A 733 13.91 14.43 -1.21
N PRO A 734 15.11 15.01 -1.05
CA PRO A 734 15.94 15.45 -2.18
C PRO A 734 16.47 14.30 -3.03
N ASP A 735 16.53 13.09 -2.47
CA ASP A 735 17.05 11.89 -3.11
C ASP A 735 15.98 11.08 -3.86
N ARG A 736 14.74 11.58 -3.97
CA ARG A 736 13.61 10.86 -4.60
C ARG A 736 12.82 11.78 -5.53
N VAL A 737 12.67 11.36 -6.77
CA VAL A 737 11.88 12.09 -7.77
C VAL A 737 10.40 12.05 -7.39
N GLY A 738 9.77 13.22 -7.39
CA GLY A 738 8.34 13.40 -7.12
C GLY A 738 7.95 13.28 -5.64
N SER A 739 8.90 13.23 -4.70
CA SER A 739 8.60 13.24 -3.26
C SER A 739 7.91 14.54 -2.79
N GLU A 740 8.04 15.63 -3.55
CA GLU A 740 7.49 16.98 -3.28
C GLU A 740 5.96 17.11 -3.46
N LEU A 741 5.22 16.00 -3.54
CA LEU A 741 3.77 16.00 -3.82
C LEU A 741 2.98 16.92 -2.88
N LYS A 742 3.27 16.90 -1.58
CA LYS A 742 2.59 17.76 -0.58
C LYS A 742 2.76 19.25 -0.89
N ALA A 743 3.91 19.65 -1.44
CA ALA A 743 4.18 21.03 -1.79
C ALA A 743 3.39 21.49 -3.02
N MET A 744 2.77 20.60 -3.79
CA MET A 744 1.94 21.01 -4.93
C MET A 744 0.56 21.53 -4.52
N VAL A 745 0.16 21.27 -3.27
CA VAL A 745 -1.02 21.91 -2.68
C VAL A 745 -0.65 23.34 -2.30
N GLN A 746 -1.13 24.30 -3.10
CA GLN A 746 -0.75 25.70 -3.00
C GLN A 746 -2.00 26.55 -2.80
N ALA A 747 -1.97 27.44 -1.80
CA ALA A 747 -3.09 28.35 -1.58
C ALA A 747 -3.20 29.35 -2.75
N PRO A 748 -4.41 29.67 -3.23
CA PRO A 748 -4.60 30.74 -4.21
C PRO A 748 -4.26 32.11 -3.57
N PRO A 749 -3.88 33.12 -4.39
CA PRO A 749 -3.62 34.47 -3.91
C PRO A 749 -4.73 35.01 -3.00
N GLY A 750 -4.36 35.66 -1.89
CA GLY A 750 -5.29 36.13 -0.85
C GLY A 750 -5.78 35.07 0.16
N TYR A 751 -5.37 33.81 -0.01
CA TYR A 751 -5.58 32.72 0.94
C TYR A 751 -4.26 32.12 1.42
N THR A 752 -4.30 31.46 2.58
CA THR A 752 -3.15 30.79 3.20
C THR A 752 -3.57 29.46 3.80
N LEU A 753 -2.66 28.49 3.87
CA LEU A 753 -2.90 27.22 4.55
C LEU A 753 -2.47 27.34 6.01
N VAL A 754 -3.40 27.10 6.94
CA VAL A 754 -3.16 27.04 8.38
C VAL A 754 -3.37 25.62 8.84
N GLY A 755 -2.44 25.07 9.61
CA GLY A 755 -2.63 23.77 10.24
C GLY A 755 -1.57 23.44 11.26
N ALA A 756 -1.77 22.32 11.93
CA ALA A 756 -0.90 21.83 12.98
C ALA A 756 -0.67 20.33 12.81
N ASP A 757 0.52 19.90 13.22
CA ASP A 757 0.87 18.50 13.41
C ASP A 757 0.89 18.23 14.93
N VAL A 758 0.14 17.23 15.38
CA VAL A 758 0.11 16.85 16.79
C VAL A 758 1.11 15.72 17.00
N ASP A 759 2.28 16.07 17.56
CA ASP A 759 3.34 15.11 17.82
C ASP A 759 2.83 13.88 18.58
N SER A 760 2.95 12.70 17.96
CA SER A 760 2.75 11.41 18.62
C SER A 760 1.36 11.29 19.29
N GLN A 761 0.31 11.75 18.63
CA GLN A 761 -1.06 11.78 19.15
C GLN A 761 -1.48 10.43 19.76
N GLU A 762 -1.22 9.33 19.05
CA GLU A 762 -1.59 7.98 19.50
C GLU A 762 -0.86 7.53 20.78
N LEU A 763 0.44 7.86 20.89
CA LEU A 763 1.25 7.57 22.08
C LEU A 763 0.74 8.34 23.28
N TRP A 764 0.36 9.60 23.07
CA TRP A 764 -0.21 10.43 24.13
C TRP A 764 -1.56 9.90 24.60
N ILE A 765 -2.46 9.51 23.67
CA ILE A 765 -3.74 8.87 24.03
C ILE A 765 -3.51 7.59 24.84
N ALA A 766 -2.59 6.72 24.40
CA ALA A 766 -2.25 5.50 25.14
C ALA A 766 -1.72 5.82 26.54
N ALA A 767 -0.92 6.88 26.68
CA ALA A 767 -0.37 7.31 27.97
C ALA A 767 -1.46 7.80 28.92
N VAL A 768 -2.40 8.62 28.43
CA VAL A 768 -3.53 9.11 29.21
C VAL A 768 -4.40 7.96 29.71
N LEU A 769 -4.61 6.91 28.89
CA LEU A 769 -5.39 5.73 29.28
C LEU A 769 -4.73 4.95 30.42
N GLY A 770 -3.40 4.80 30.38
CA GLY A 770 -2.65 4.19 31.47
C GLY A 770 -2.68 5.03 32.75
N ASP A 771 -2.48 6.34 32.63
CA ASP A 771 -2.52 7.29 33.75
C ASP A 771 -3.89 7.34 34.43
N ALA A 772 -4.96 7.33 33.63
CA ALA A 772 -6.33 7.32 34.12
C ALA A 772 -6.66 6.03 34.89
N HIS A 773 -6.16 4.88 34.42
CA HIS A 773 -6.34 3.59 35.10
C HIS A 773 -5.59 3.51 36.43
N PHE A 774 -4.37 4.08 36.51
CA PHE A 774 -3.50 3.93 37.67
C PHE A 774 -3.89 4.86 38.83
N ALA A 775 -3.91 6.18 38.60
CA ALA A 775 -4.12 7.17 39.66
C ALA A 775 -5.05 8.32 39.27
N GLY A 776 -5.62 8.31 38.06
CA GLY A 776 -6.51 9.37 37.58
C GLY A 776 -5.82 10.72 37.32
N MET A 777 -4.48 10.75 37.31
CA MET A 777 -3.70 11.98 37.14
C MET A 777 -2.72 11.87 35.99
N HIS A 778 -2.69 12.88 35.12
CA HIS A 778 -1.79 12.92 33.98
C HIS A 778 -0.31 12.88 34.42
N GLY A 779 0.50 12.04 33.78
CA GLY A 779 1.92 11.88 34.07
C GLY A 779 2.23 11.08 35.34
N CYS A 780 1.25 10.39 35.94
CA CYS A 780 1.49 9.57 37.12
C CYS A 780 2.25 8.28 36.82
N THR A 781 2.15 7.75 35.59
CA THR A 781 2.93 6.59 35.15
C THR A 781 4.26 7.00 34.53
N ALA A 782 5.24 6.08 34.54
CA ALA A 782 6.52 6.30 33.87
C ALA A 782 6.35 6.60 32.37
N PHE A 783 5.38 5.95 31.72
CA PHE A 783 5.04 6.20 30.33
C PHE A 783 4.44 7.59 30.12
N GLY A 784 3.46 8.00 30.93
CA GLY A 784 2.91 9.37 30.93
C GLY A 784 3.99 10.45 31.11
N TRP A 785 4.92 10.22 32.04
CA TRP A 785 6.04 11.13 32.25
C TRP A 785 6.99 11.23 31.05
N MET A 786 7.31 10.10 30.42
CA MET A 786 8.17 10.07 29.23
C MET A 786 7.52 10.80 28.04
N THR A 787 6.20 10.74 27.90
CA THR A 787 5.49 11.44 26.82
C THR A 787 5.34 12.93 27.09
N LEU A 788 5.10 13.34 28.34
CA LEU A 788 4.89 14.76 28.69
C LEU A 788 6.18 15.57 28.80
N GLN A 789 7.23 15.01 29.40
CA GLN A 789 8.48 15.73 29.68
C GLN A 789 9.69 15.19 28.92
N GLY A 790 9.55 14.05 28.22
CA GLY A 790 10.64 13.46 27.45
C GLY A 790 11.10 14.37 26.31
N ARG A 791 12.42 14.47 26.13
CA ARG A 791 13.03 15.24 25.04
C ARG A 791 13.93 14.34 24.19
N LYS A 792 13.76 14.42 22.87
CA LYS A 792 14.63 13.77 21.86
C LYS A 792 16.10 14.15 22.07
N SER A 793 16.38 15.44 22.29
CA SER A 793 17.75 15.95 22.48
C SER A 793 18.46 15.40 23.72
N ARG A 794 17.70 15.02 24.76
CA ARG A 794 18.26 14.43 26.00
C ARG A 794 18.22 12.91 26.01
N GLY A 795 17.72 12.27 24.94
CA GLY A 795 17.50 10.82 24.90
C GLY A 795 16.55 10.30 25.97
N THR A 796 15.67 11.16 26.50
CA THR A 796 14.76 10.83 27.60
C THR A 796 13.37 10.43 27.12
N ASP A 797 13.09 10.62 25.82
CA ASP A 797 11.87 10.16 25.16
C ASP A 797 11.82 8.63 25.07
N LEU A 798 10.61 8.11 24.94
CA LEU A 798 10.34 6.67 24.85
C LEU A 798 11.21 5.98 23.79
N HIS A 799 11.26 6.55 22.58
CA HIS A 799 11.95 5.93 21.46
C HIS A 799 13.45 5.82 21.70
N SER A 800 14.08 6.87 22.25
CA SER A 800 15.50 6.84 22.60
C SER A 800 15.79 5.85 23.72
N LYS A 801 14.93 5.75 24.75
CA LYS A 801 15.12 4.75 25.82
C LYS A 801 15.00 3.32 25.33
N THR A 802 14.00 3.02 24.49
CA THR A 802 13.86 1.70 23.86
C THR A 802 15.06 1.40 22.96
N ALA A 803 15.53 2.39 22.19
CA ALA A 803 16.72 2.27 21.34
C ALA A 803 17.98 1.91 22.13
N THR A 804 18.24 2.60 23.25
CA THR A 804 19.38 2.31 24.13
C THR A 804 19.28 0.92 24.78
N THR A 805 18.07 0.49 25.16
CA THR A 805 17.85 -0.82 25.81
C THR A 805 18.18 -1.98 24.87
N VAL A 806 17.81 -1.87 23.58
CA VAL A 806 17.98 -2.95 22.59
C VAL A 806 19.29 -2.81 21.78
N GLY A 807 19.89 -1.61 21.79
CA GLY A 807 21.06 -1.27 20.99
C GLY A 807 20.73 -1.09 19.51
N ILE A 808 19.65 -0.37 19.20
CA ILE A 808 19.19 -0.07 17.82
C ILE A 808 19.09 1.44 17.61
N SER A 809 18.87 1.87 16.35
CA SER A 809 18.61 3.28 16.05
C SER A 809 17.25 3.72 16.60
N ARG A 810 17.11 5.02 16.88
CA ARG A 810 15.85 5.61 17.35
C ARG A 810 14.68 5.37 16.40
N GLU A 811 14.91 5.47 15.08
CA GLU A 811 13.86 5.29 14.08
C GLU A 811 13.38 3.83 14.02
N HIS A 812 14.30 2.86 14.13
CA HIS A 812 13.90 1.46 14.29
C HIS A 812 13.11 1.27 15.59
N ALA A 813 13.53 1.89 16.69
CA ALA A 813 12.80 1.84 17.96
C ALA A 813 11.41 2.50 17.89
N LYS A 814 11.21 3.52 17.05
CA LYS A 814 9.88 4.10 16.77
C LYS A 814 8.96 3.01 16.22
N ILE A 815 9.39 2.28 15.20
CA ILE A 815 8.62 1.19 14.58
C ILE A 815 8.30 0.11 15.63
N PHE A 816 9.25 -0.28 16.48
CA PHE A 816 9.01 -1.23 17.57
C PHE A 816 7.94 -0.76 18.56
N ASN A 817 8.06 0.48 19.03
CA ASN A 817 7.16 1.00 20.06
C ASN A 817 5.72 1.08 19.53
N TYR A 818 5.53 1.59 18.31
CA TYR A 818 4.21 1.61 17.68
C TYR A 818 3.67 0.19 17.48
N GLY A 819 4.47 -0.71 16.88
CA GLY A 819 4.10 -2.12 16.71
C GLY A 819 3.60 -2.76 18.02
N ARG A 820 4.32 -2.51 19.12
CA ARG A 820 3.97 -3.00 20.45
C ARG A 820 2.70 -2.42 21.04
N ILE A 821 2.51 -1.10 20.95
CA ILE A 821 1.32 -0.43 21.51
C ILE A 821 0.05 -0.96 20.83
N TYR A 822 0.15 -1.30 19.56
CA TYR A 822 -0.92 -1.93 18.79
C TYR A 822 -1.10 -3.44 19.08
N GLY A 823 -0.38 -3.98 20.08
CA GLY A 823 -0.57 -5.34 20.57
C GLY A 823 0.39 -6.38 20.00
N ALA A 824 1.32 -6.03 19.11
CA ALA A 824 2.24 -7.02 18.55
C ALA A 824 3.10 -7.68 19.64
N GLY A 825 3.20 -9.01 19.60
CA GLY A 825 3.94 -9.80 20.58
C GLY A 825 5.40 -10.09 20.23
N GLN A 826 6.03 -10.97 21.00
CA GLN A 826 7.48 -11.21 20.97
C GLN A 826 7.98 -11.72 19.61
N PRO A 827 7.39 -12.74 18.99
CA PRO A 827 7.68 -13.19 17.62
C PRO A 827 7.75 -12.09 16.57
N PHE A 828 6.87 -11.08 16.66
CA PHE A 828 6.91 -9.94 15.74
C PHE A 828 8.20 -9.14 15.93
N ALA A 829 8.56 -8.82 17.17
CA ALA A 829 9.77 -8.08 17.46
C ALA A 829 11.04 -8.86 17.07
N GLU A 830 11.06 -10.18 17.28
CA GLU A 830 12.18 -11.03 16.85
C GLU A 830 12.39 -10.95 15.33
N ARG A 831 11.32 -11.13 14.55
CA ARG A 831 11.39 -11.04 13.09
C ARG A 831 11.84 -9.65 12.63
N LEU A 832 11.30 -8.60 13.24
CA LEU A 832 11.64 -7.23 12.89
C LEU A 832 13.11 -6.90 13.24
N LEU A 833 13.61 -7.38 14.38
CA LEU A 833 15.03 -7.25 14.76
C LEU A 833 15.95 -7.92 13.75
N MET A 834 15.59 -9.12 13.30
CA MET A 834 16.34 -9.86 12.29
C MET A 834 16.30 -9.19 10.91
N GLN A 835 15.21 -8.48 10.57
CA GLN A 835 15.12 -7.69 9.33
C GLN A 835 16.01 -6.44 9.37
N PHE A 836 15.97 -5.71 10.49
CA PHE A 836 16.82 -4.53 10.66
C PHE A 836 18.29 -4.90 10.73
N ASN A 837 18.62 -5.98 11.44
CA ASN A 837 19.98 -6.46 11.57
C ASN A 837 20.06 -7.96 11.23
N HIS A 838 20.46 -8.25 10.00
CA HIS A 838 20.61 -9.62 9.49
C HIS A 838 21.76 -10.39 10.14
N ARG A 839 22.62 -9.71 10.91
CA ARG A 839 23.73 -10.33 11.66
C ARG A 839 23.28 -10.93 12.99
N LEU A 840 22.09 -10.56 13.49
CA LEU A 840 21.54 -11.12 14.72
C LEU A 840 21.06 -12.54 14.49
N THR A 841 21.44 -13.45 15.39
CA THR A 841 20.88 -14.80 15.41
C THR A 841 19.44 -14.76 15.93
N GLN A 842 18.64 -15.80 15.61
CA GLN A 842 17.29 -15.91 16.15
C GLN A 842 17.29 -15.95 17.69
N GLN A 843 18.31 -16.55 18.30
CA GLN A 843 18.43 -16.60 19.75
C GLN A 843 18.71 -15.21 20.35
N GLU A 844 19.68 -14.48 19.81
CA GLU A 844 19.99 -13.11 20.26
C GLU A 844 18.80 -12.17 20.04
N ALA A 845 18.10 -12.32 18.91
CA ALA A 845 16.88 -11.56 18.63
C ALA A 845 15.78 -11.86 19.67
N ALA A 846 15.59 -13.13 20.04
CA ALA A 846 14.66 -13.55 21.09
C ALA A 846 15.05 -13.00 22.47
N GLU A 847 16.32 -13.08 22.84
CA GLU A 847 16.82 -12.53 24.10
C GLU A 847 16.61 -11.01 24.18
N LYS A 848 16.94 -10.27 23.12
CA LYS A 848 16.72 -8.83 23.03
C LYS A 848 15.23 -8.45 23.04
N ALA A 849 14.40 -9.19 22.31
CA ALA A 849 12.95 -8.98 22.32
C ALA A 849 12.40 -9.24 23.74
N GLN A 850 12.76 -10.34 24.37
CA GLN A 850 12.30 -10.68 25.72
C GLN A 850 12.73 -9.61 26.75
N GLN A 851 13.98 -9.14 26.69
CA GLN A 851 14.46 -8.03 27.54
C GLN A 851 13.66 -6.76 27.32
N MET A 852 13.39 -6.39 26.05
CA MET A 852 12.60 -5.23 25.70
C MET A 852 11.17 -5.33 26.27
N TYR A 853 10.45 -6.42 26.02
CA TYR A 853 9.07 -6.60 26.51
C TYR A 853 9.00 -6.68 28.03
N ALA A 854 9.98 -7.30 28.69
CA ALA A 854 10.03 -7.38 30.14
C ALA A 854 10.24 -5.99 30.76
N ALA A 855 11.10 -5.14 30.19
CA ALA A 855 11.35 -3.79 30.68
C ALA A 855 10.13 -2.86 30.52
N THR A 856 9.32 -3.07 29.48
CA THR A 856 8.23 -2.15 29.13
C THR A 856 6.84 -2.69 29.43
N LYS A 857 6.42 -3.80 28.80
CA LYS A 857 5.12 -4.44 29.04
C LYS A 857 5.08 -5.07 30.43
N GLY A 858 6.21 -5.61 30.89
CA GLY A 858 6.33 -6.29 32.18
C GLY A 858 6.09 -7.79 32.06
N LEU A 859 5.85 -8.43 33.20
CA LEU A 859 5.54 -9.86 33.29
C LEU A 859 4.04 -10.06 33.50
N ARG A 860 3.47 -11.16 33.00
CA ARG A 860 2.08 -11.56 33.31
C ARG A 860 1.96 -12.09 34.73
N TRP A 861 0.96 -11.59 35.42
CA TRP A 861 0.50 -12.03 36.73
C TRP A 861 -0.96 -12.47 36.63
N TYR A 862 -1.35 -13.38 37.52
CA TYR A 862 -2.67 -14.01 37.48
C TYR A 862 -3.36 -13.87 38.83
N ARG A 863 -4.68 -13.74 38.82
CA ARG A 863 -5.53 -13.90 39.99
C ARG A 863 -6.28 -15.22 39.85
N LEU A 864 -6.25 -16.00 40.93
CA LEU A 864 -6.95 -17.28 40.99
C LEU A 864 -8.46 -17.04 41.02
N SER A 865 -9.21 -17.89 40.34
CA SER A 865 -10.69 -17.95 40.46
C SER A 865 -11.10 -18.52 41.82
N ASP A 866 -12.39 -18.47 42.15
CA ASP A 866 -12.90 -19.10 43.37
C ASP A 866 -12.60 -20.60 43.40
N GLU A 867 -12.65 -21.28 42.24
CA GLU A 867 -12.25 -22.67 42.09
C GLU A 867 -10.73 -22.84 42.31
N GLY A 868 -9.92 -21.94 41.73
CA GLY A 868 -8.46 -21.94 41.89
C GLY A 868 -8.02 -21.68 43.33
N GLU A 869 -8.70 -20.76 44.02
CA GLU A 869 -8.53 -20.45 45.44
C GLU A 869 -8.87 -21.66 46.30
N TRP A 870 -10.01 -22.30 46.03
CA TRP A 870 -10.42 -23.51 46.72
C TRP A 870 -9.40 -24.65 46.52
N LEU A 871 -8.91 -24.84 45.30
CA LEU A 871 -7.89 -25.83 44.96
C LEU A 871 -6.57 -25.58 45.69
N VAL A 872 -6.12 -24.33 45.79
CA VAL A 872 -4.90 -23.99 46.53
C VAL A 872 -5.06 -24.32 48.02
N ARG A 873 -6.25 -24.07 48.59
CA ARG A 873 -6.56 -24.39 50.00
C ARG A 873 -6.69 -25.89 50.22
N GLU A 874 -7.38 -26.61 49.35
CA GLU A 874 -7.57 -28.06 49.46
C GLU A 874 -6.25 -28.83 49.29
N LEU A 875 -5.39 -28.37 48.38
CA LEU A 875 -4.12 -29.02 48.05
C LEU A 875 -2.94 -28.50 48.89
N ASN A 876 -3.15 -27.53 49.78
CA ASN A 876 -2.11 -26.88 50.59
C ASN A 876 -0.86 -26.47 49.77
N LEU A 877 -1.08 -25.83 48.63
CA LEU A 877 0.01 -25.43 47.75
C LEU A 877 0.67 -24.12 48.24
N PRO A 878 2.00 -24.08 48.43
CA PRO A 878 2.68 -22.82 48.74
C PRO A 878 2.77 -21.99 47.46
N VAL A 879 2.14 -20.82 47.50
CA VAL A 879 2.01 -19.85 46.40
C VAL A 879 2.36 -18.48 46.95
N ASP A 880 3.37 -17.82 46.37
CA ASP A 880 3.74 -16.46 46.75
C ASP A 880 2.73 -15.47 46.17
N ARG A 881 2.07 -14.72 47.07
CA ARG A 881 1.05 -13.72 46.73
C ARG A 881 1.60 -12.31 46.96
N THR A 882 1.34 -11.42 46.01
CA THR A 882 1.53 -9.98 46.23
C THR A 882 0.40 -9.39 47.08
N GLU A 883 0.57 -8.15 47.58
CA GLU A 883 -0.44 -7.44 48.40
C GLU A 883 -1.84 -7.35 47.75
N GLY A 884 -1.91 -7.38 46.41
CA GLY A 884 -3.17 -7.38 45.65
C GLY A 884 -3.75 -8.77 45.33
N GLY A 885 -3.19 -9.85 45.89
CA GLY A 885 -3.63 -11.23 45.64
C GLY A 885 -3.20 -11.81 44.28
N TRP A 886 -2.21 -11.20 43.62
CA TRP A 886 -1.69 -11.70 42.34
C TRP A 886 -0.58 -12.71 42.55
N ILE A 887 -0.55 -13.73 41.70
CA ILE A 887 0.42 -14.83 41.70
C ILE A 887 1.23 -14.85 40.40
N SER A 888 2.44 -15.40 40.48
CA SER A 888 3.33 -15.52 39.32
C SER A 888 2.89 -16.64 38.37
N LEU A 889 3.34 -16.60 37.12
CA LEU A 889 3.13 -17.69 36.15
C LEU A 889 3.72 -19.02 36.64
N GLN A 890 4.81 -19.00 37.42
CA GLN A 890 5.45 -20.22 37.93
C GLN A 890 4.56 -20.91 38.95
N ASP A 891 3.94 -20.13 39.83
CA ASP A 891 3.02 -20.64 40.84
C ASP A 891 1.71 -21.12 40.22
N LEU A 892 1.16 -20.37 39.25
CA LEU A 892 -0.03 -20.81 38.51
C LEU A 892 0.18 -22.19 37.86
N ARG A 893 1.34 -22.40 37.22
CA ARG A 893 1.70 -23.69 36.60
C ARG A 893 1.82 -24.80 37.64
N LYS A 894 2.32 -24.50 38.83
CA LYS A 894 2.38 -25.44 39.94
C LYS A 894 0.97 -25.85 40.38
N VAL A 895 0.04 -24.89 40.48
CA VAL A 895 -1.37 -25.15 40.76
C VAL A 895 -2.01 -26.01 39.67
N GLN A 896 -1.88 -25.63 38.40
CA GLN A 896 -2.45 -26.35 37.25
C GLN A 896 -1.91 -27.79 37.09
N ARG A 897 -0.60 -27.98 37.32
CA ARG A 897 0.03 -29.30 37.23
C ARG A 897 -0.46 -30.24 38.33
N GLU A 898 -0.60 -29.75 39.55
CA GLU A 898 -1.10 -30.54 40.68
C GLU A 898 -2.60 -30.84 40.55
N THR A 899 -3.37 -29.92 39.97
CA THR A 899 -4.78 -30.18 39.60
C THR A 899 -4.88 -31.27 38.55
N ALA A 900 -4.16 -31.14 37.44
CA ALA A 900 -4.21 -32.10 36.33
C ALA A 900 -3.80 -33.53 36.75
N ARG A 901 -2.92 -33.66 37.75
CA ARG A 901 -2.52 -34.95 38.32
C ARG A 901 -3.62 -35.63 39.14
N LYS A 902 -4.49 -34.86 39.81
CA LYS A 902 -5.52 -35.39 40.72
C LYS A 902 -6.92 -35.42 40.12
N SER A 903 -7.24 -34.52 39.20
CA SER A 903 -8.52 -34.51 38.50
C SER A 903 -8.46 -35.48 37.32
N GLN A 904 -9.29 -36.54 37.34
CA GLN A 904 -9.53 -37.40 36.17
C GLN A 904 -10.20 -36.59 35.04
N TRP A 905 -9.41 -35.82 34.28
CA TRP A 905 -9.83 -35.08 33.08
C TRP A 905 -11.00 -34.10 33.23
N LYS A 906 -11.22 -33.52 34.41
CA LYS A 906 -12.07 -32.31 34.53
C LYS A 906 -11.23 -31.06 34.24
N LYS A 907 -11.70 -30.22 33.33
CA LYS A 907 -11.10 -28.92 33.00
C LYS A 907 -11.61 -27.91 34.03
N TRP A 908 -10.74 -27.47 34.93
CA TRP A 908 -11.05 -26.46 35.95
C TRP A 908 -10.68 -25.07 35.43
N GLU A 909 -11.51 -24.07 35.69
CA GLU A 909 -11.15 -22.68 35.42
C GLU A 909 -10.37 -22.14 36.60
N VAL A 910 -9.04 -22.21 36.55
CA VAL A 910 -8.15 -21.85 37.67
C VAL A 910 -7.83 -20.35 37.71
N VAL A 911 -7.98 -19.66 36.58
CA VAL A 911 -7.62 -18.24 36.42
C VAL A 911 -8.90 -17.42 36.29
N ALA A 912 -9.06 -16.40 37.13
CA ALA A 912 -10.13 -15.41 36.99
C ALA A 912 -9.66 -14.16 36.23
N GLU A 913 -8.43 -13.71 36.47
CA GLU A 913 -7.96 -12.43 35.94
C GLU A 913 -6.47 -12.52 35.56
N ARG A 914 -6.08 -11.78 34.52
CA ARG A 914 -4.68 -11.66 34.05
C ARG A 914 -4.32 -10.18 33.93
N ALA A 915 -3.12 -9.81 34.39
CA ALA A 915 -2.61 -8.45 34.28
C ALA A 915 -1.09 -8.43 34.14
N TRP A 916 -0.59 -7.43 33.44
CA TRP A 916 0.83 -7.13 33.33
C TRP A 916 1.29 -6.30 34.53
N LYS A 917 2.47 -6.62 35.08
CA LYS A 917 3.12 -5.81 36.14
C LYS A 917 4.64 -5.74 35.97
N GLY A 918 5.22 -4.65 36.48
CA GLY A 918 6.66 -4.46 36.60
C GLY A 918 7.33 -3.81 35.39
N GLY A 919 6.57 -3.49 34.34
CA GLY A 919 7.07 -2.75 33.17
C GLY A 919 6.64 -1.27 33.21
N THR A 920 7.33 -0.42 32.42
CA THR A 920 7.03 1.01 32.33
C THR A 920 5.65 1.34 31.76
N GLU A 921 5.07 0.44 30.97
CA GLU A 921 3.82 0.60 30.21
C GLU A 921 2.72 -0.38 30.67
N SER A 922 2.95 -1.17 31.73
CA SER A 922 2.04 -2.25 32.16
C SER A 922 0.60 -1.78 32.36
N GLU A 923 0.39 -0.62 32.99
CA GLU A 923 -0.95 -0.07 33.26
C GLU A 923 -1.72 0.28 31.99
N MET A 924 -1.03 0.82 30.99
CA MET A 924 -1.63 1.11 29.68
C MET A 924 -2.09 -0.19 29.00
N PHE A 925 -1.25 -1.22 28.97
CA PHE A 925 -1.62 -2.51 28.39
C PHE A 925 -2.78 -3.18 29.12
N ASN A 926 -2.81 -3.10 30.46
CA ASN A 926 -3.92 -3.64 31.25
C ASN A 926 -5.24 -2.94 30.89
N LYS A 927 -5.22 -1.62 30.75
CA LYS A 927 -6.41 -0.86 30.36
C LYS A 927 -6.85 -1.17 28.93
N LEU A 928 -5.92 -1.27 27.98
CA LEU A 928 -6.23 -1.63 26.59
C LEU A 928 -6.78 -3.05 26.48
N GLU A 929 -6.16 -4.03 27.15
CA GLU A 929 -6.64 -5.41 27.17
C GLU A 929 -8.03 -5.51 27.84
N SER A 930 -8.27 -4.77 28.93
CA SER A 930 -9.58 -4.69 29.60
C SER A 930 -10.70 -4.17 28.68
N ILE A 931 -10.43 -3.11 27.92
CA ILE A 931 -11.40 -2.59 26.93
C ILE A 931 -11.59 -3.61 25.81
N ALA A 932 -10.49 -4.17 25.30
CA ALA A 932 -10.53 -5.13 24.21
C ALA A 932 -11.35 -6.35 24.58
N THR A 933 -11.20 -6.92 25.78
CA THR A 933 -11.90 -8.13 26.25
C THR A 933 -13.33 -7.91 26.73
N SER A 934 -13.78 -6.66 26.89
CA SER A 934 -15.16 -6.38 27.33
C SER A 934 -16.20 -6.93 26.36
N ASP A 935 -17.39 -7.30 26.86
CA ASP A 935 -18.46 -7.91 26.03
C ASP A 935 -18.86 -7.03 24.84
N ILE A 936 -18.85 -5.71 25.05
CA ILE A 936 -19.10 -4.70 24.01
C ILE A 936 -17.95 -3.69 24.06
N PRO A 937 -16.85 -3.94 23.31
CA PRO A 937 -15.71 -3.02 23.28
C PRO A 937 -16.12 -1.66 22.74
N ARG A 938 -15.84 -0.61 23.52
CA ARG A 938 -16.16 0.79 23.20
C ARG A 938 -14.94 1.67 23.34
N THR A 939 -14.86 2.71 22.50
CA THR A 939 -13.83 3.73 22.66
C THR A 939 -14.05 4.51 23.96
N PRO A 940 -12.98 4.86 24.69
CA PRO A 940 -13.08 5.53 25.98
C PRO A 940 -13.56 6.99 25.88
N VAL A 941 -13.42 7.64 24.70
CA VAL A 941 -13.74 9.06 24.53
C VAL A 941 -15.17 9.26 24.03
N LEU A 942 -15.52 8.72 22.87
CA LEU A 942 -16.86 8.91 22.27
C LEU A 942 -17.79 7.69 22.42
N GLY A 943 -17.31 6.59 23.02
CA GLY A 943 -18.15 5.40 23.25
C GLY A 943 -18.51 4.64 21.97
N CYS A 944 -17.75 4.80 20.89
CA CYS A 944 -17.99 4.12 19.62
C CYS A 944 -17.68 2.62 19.76
N CYS A 945 -18.53 1.76 19.23
CA CYS A 945 -18.35 0.30 19.31
C CYS A 945 -17.41 -0.23 18.23
N ILE A 946 -16.76 -1.36 18.49
CA ILE A 946 -15.99 -2.10 17.48
C ILE A 946 -16.91 -2.71 16.41
N SER A 947 -16.37 -3.02 15.23
CA SER A 947 -17.09 -3.78 14.20
C SER A 947 -17.64 -5.10 14.78
N ARG A 948 -18.87 -5.45 14.40
CA ARG A 948 -19.54 -6.70 14.80
C ARG A 948 -18.71 -7.96 14.50
N ALA A 949 -17.85 -7.90 13.48
CA ALA A 949 -16.97 -9.00 13.10
C ALA A 949 -15.83 -9.27 14.09
N LEU A 950 -15.56 -8.35 15.02
CA LEU A 950 -14.49 -8.42 16.01
C LEU A 950 -15.01 -8.35 17.46
N GLU A 951 -16.33 -8.38 17.65
CA GLU A 951 -16.92 -8.50 18.98
C GLU A 951 -16.56 -9.86 19.59
N PRO A 952 -16.24 -9.94 20.90
CA PRO A 952 -15.93 -11.21 21.57
C PRO A 952 -17.04 -12.26 21.43
N SER A 953 -18.29 -11.86 21.24
CA SER A 953 -19.41 -12.76 20.94
C SER A 953 -19.22 -13.56 19.64
N ALA A 954 -18.53 -12.99 18.64
CA ALA A 954 -18.34 -13.58 17.32
C ALA A 954 -16.98 -14.27 17.15
N VAL A 955 -15.92 -13.70 17.75
CA VAL A 955 -14.52 -14.20 17.61
C VAL A 955 -13.94 -14.83 18.87
N GLN A 956 -14.65 -14.78 20.00
CA GLN A 956 -14.18 -15.30 21.30
C GLN A 956 -12.85 -14.63 21.72
N GLU A 957 -11.80 -15.43 21.93
CA GLU A 957 -10.46 -14.97 22.31
C GLU A 957 -9.54 -14.73 21.09
N GLU A 958 -10.02 -14.93 19.86
CA GLU A 958 -9.22 -14.70 18.65
C GLU A 958 -9.12 -13.19 18.33
N PHE A 959 -8.11 -12.80 17.52
CA PHE A 959 -7.86 -11.42 17.05
C PHE A 959 -7.63 -10.37 18.15
N MET A 960 -6.99 -10.75 19.27
CA MET A 960 -6.69 -9.83 20.37
C MET A 960 -5.79 -8.67 19.94
N THR A 961 -4.79 -8.92 19.09
CA THR A 961 -3.96 -7.87 18.49
C THR A 961 -4.79 -6.84 17.73
N SER A 962 -5.67 -7.27 16.83
CA SER A 962 -6.56 -6.39 16.06
C SER A 962 -7.46 -5.55 16.95
N ARG A 963 -8.00 -6.13 18.04
CA ARG A 963 -8.86 -5.43 19.02
C ARG A 963 -8.10 -4.39 19.82
N VAL A 964 -6.90 -4.72 20.31
CA VAL A 964 -6.04 -3.76 21.05
C VAL A 964 -5.60 -2.61 20.13
N ASN A 965 -5.17 -2.93 18.91
CA ASN A 965 -4.85 -1.94 17.89
C ASN A 965 -6.05 -1.01 17.61
N TRP A 966 -7.25 -1.59 17.50
CA TRP A 966 -8.47 -0.83 17.27
C TRP A 966 -8.75 0.18 18.38
N VAL A 967 -8.56 -0.16 19.66
CA VAL A 967 -8.82 0.77 20.77
C VAL A 967 -7.99 2.06 20.62
N VAL A 968 -6.69 1.97 20.34
CA VAL A 968 -5.82 3.14 20.20
C VAL A 968 -6.15 3.93 18.95
N GLN A 969 -6.21 3.26 17.79
CA GLN A 969 -6.41 3.94 16.51
C GLN A 969 -7.80 4.57 16.39
N SER A 970 -8.84 3.88 16.86
CA SER A 970 -10.23 4.36 16.86
C SER A 970 -10.40 5.53 17.84
N SER A 971 -9.66 5.53 18.96
CA SER A 971 -9.61 6.69 19.86
C SER A 971 -8.91 7.89 19.23
N ALA A 972 -7.87 7.70 18.41
CA ALA A 972 -7.25 8.81 17.67
C ALA A 972 -8.22 9.46 16.68
N VAL A 973 -9.08 8.67 16.03
CA VAL A 973 -10.15 9.18 15.16
C VAL A 973 -11.19 9.98 15.95
N ASP A 974 -11.53 9.55 17.17
CA ASP A 974 -12.42 10.32 18.05
C ASP A 974 -11.87 11.72 18.35
N TYR A 975 -10.56 11.84 18.57
CA TYR A 975 -9.90 13.13 18.73
C TYR A 975 -9.93 13.98 17.47
N LEU A 976 -9.68 13.38 16.31
CA LEU A 976 -9.77 14.10 15.04
C LEU A 976 -11.17 14.69 14.86
N HIS A 977 -12.23 13.91 15.11
CA HIS A 977 -13.60 14.41 15.03
C HIS A 977 -13.87 15.56 16.00
N LEU A 978 -13.37 15.47 17.25
CA LEU A 978 -13.47 16.57 18.21
C LEU A 978 -12.76 17.83 17.70
N MET A 979 -11.58 17.70 17.08
CA MET A 979 -10.86 18.82 16.49
C MET A 979 -11.62 19.46 15.34
N LEU A 980 -12.18 18.65 14.43
CA LEU A 980 -12.95 19.14 13.28
C LEU A 980 -14.22 19.89 13.75
N VAL A 981 -14.95 19.33 14.72
CA VAL A 981 -16.18 19.94 15.25
C VAL A 981 -15.89 21.26 15.97
N ALA A 982 -14.83 21.31 16.79
CA ALA A 982 -14.43 22.53 17.48
C ALA A 982 -13.94 23.62 16.50
N MET A 983 -13.12 23.25 15.52
CA MET A 983 -12.63 24.21 14.51
C MET A 983 -13.78 24.80 13.69
N LYS A 984 -14.71 23.96 13.25
CA LYS A 984 -15.92 24.42 12.54
C LYS A 984 -16.73 25.39 13.39
N TRP A 985 -16.96 25.05 14.66
CA TRP A 985 -17.66 25.92 15.59
C TRP A 985 -16.95 27.27 15.76
N LEU A 986 -15.63 27.27 15.98
CA LEU A 986 -14.86 28.52 16.14
C LEU A 986 -14.88 29.36 14.86
N PHE A 987 -14.89 28.73 13.68
CA PHE A 987 -14.99 29.44 12.41
C PHE A 987 -16.34 30.14 12.27
N GLU A 988 -17.43 29.46 12.65
CA GLU A 988 -18.79 30.02 12.63
C GLU A 988 -18.97 31.14 13.67
N GLU A 989 -18.55 30.94 14.92
CA GLU A 989 -18.76 31.92 16.00
C GLU A 989 -17.95 33.20 15.81
N PHE A 990 -16.72 33.08 15.31
CA PHE A 990 -15.85 34.23 15.09
C PHE A 990 -15.90 34.76 13.66
N ALA A 991 -16.73 34.18 12.78
CA ALA A 991 -16.79 34.54 11.36
C ALA A 991 -15.39 34.55 10.71
N ILE A 992 -14.66 33.45 10.88
CA ILE A 992 -13.38 33.20 10.22
C ILE A 992 -13.67 32.58 8.85
N ASP A 993 -13.22 33.22 7.77
CA ASP A 993 -13.40 32.68 6.43
C ASP A 993 -12.36 31.60 6.15
N GLY A 994 -12.74 30.34 6.38
CA GLY A 994 -11.89 29.20 6.13
C GLY A 994 -12.65 27.91 5.81
N ARG A 995 -11.95 26.98 5.18
CA ARG A 995 -12.44 25.69 4.72
C ARG A 995 -11.49 24.57 5.11
N PHE A 996 -12.04 23.41 5.47
CA PHE A 996 -11.25 22.21 5.70
C PHE A 996 -10.55 21.76 4.41
N CYS A 997 -9.23 21.54 4.48
CA CYS A 997 -8.40 21.14 3.34
C CYS A 997 -8.24 19.62 3.32
N ILE A 998 -7.48 19.08 4.28
CA ILE A 998 -7.27 17.64 4.44
C ILE A 998 -6.74 17.35 5.86
N SER A 999 -6.97 16.12 6.32
CA SER A 999 -6.31 15.55 7.50
C SER A 999 -5.39 14.41 7.07
N ILE A 1000 -4.07 14.56 7.20
CA ILE A 1000 -3.07 13.54 6.82
C ILE A 1000 -2.43 13.01 8.10
N HIS A 1001 -2.70 11.76 8.47
CA HIS A 1001 -2.24 11.19 9.74
C HIS A 1001 -2.69 12.04 10.93
N ASP A 1002 -1.75 12.67 11.65
CA ASP A 1002 -2.00 13.51 12.81
C ASP A 1002 -1.98 15.02 12.44
N GLU A 1003 -1.82 15.33 11.14
CA GLU A 1003 -1.83 16.70 10.62
C GLU A 1003 -3.23 17.11 10.16
N VAL A 1004 -3.67 18.30 10.58
CA VAL A 1004 -4.95 18.89 10.11
C VAL A 1004 -4.66 20.23 9.45
N ARG A 1005 -5.12 20.42 8.20
CA ARG A 1005 -4.91 21.62 7.40
C ARG A 1005 -6.24 22.27 7.02
N TYR A 1006 -6.26 23.60 7.05
CA TYR A 1006 -7.37 24.46 6.67
C TYR A 1006 -6.90 25.51 5.67
N LEU A 1007 -7.70 25.81 4.66
CA LEU A 1007 -7.54 26.94 3.77
C LEU A 1007 -8.26 28.14 4.37
N VAL A 1008 -7.56 29.23 4.64
CA VAL A 1008 -8.10 30.40 5.36
C VAL A 1008 -7.72 31.67 4.60
N ARG A 1009 -8.60 32.66 4.59
CA ARG A 1009 -8.29 33.98 4.04
C ARG A 1009 -7.11 34.62 4.78
N GLU A 1010 -6.23 35.32 4.08
CA GLU A 1010 -4.98 35.82 4.67
C GLU A 1010 -5.19 36.74 5.89
N GLU A 1011 -6.26 37.53 5.89
CA GLU A 1011 -6.64 38.40 7.02
C GLU A 1011 -6.95 37.63 8.31
N ASP A 1012 -7.44 36.39 8.20
CA ASP A 1012 -7.86 35.57 9.32
C ASP A 1012 -6.81 34.52 9.73
N ARG A 1013 -5.66 34.45 9.07
CA ARG A 1013 -4.64 33.40 9.30
C ARG A 1013 -4.24 33.25 10.77
N TYR A 1014 -4.06 34.35 11.48
CA TYR A 1014 -3.67 34.34 12.90
C TYR A 1014 -4.84 33.98 13.82
N ARG A 1015 -6.07 34.36 13.43
CA ARG A 1015 -7.30 34.01 14.16
C ARG A 1015 -7.56 32.52 14.05
N ALA A 1016 -7.39 31.94 12.86
CA ALA A 1016 -7.47 30.50 12.64
C ALA A 1016 -6.36 29.73 13.39
N ALA A 1017 -5.13 30.26 13.42
CA ALA A 1017 -4.05 29.64 14.20
C ALA A 1017 -4.37 29.60 15.70
N LEU A 1018 -4.92 30.68 16.26
CA LEU A 1018 -5.38 30.70 17.65
C LEU A 1018 -6.55 29.74 17.88
N ALA A 1019 -7.51 29.68 16.96
CA ALA A 1019 -8.63 28.74 17.03
C ALA A 1019 -8.14 27.28 17.05
N LEU A 1020 -7.11 26.95 16.27
CA LEU A 1020 -6.52 25.61 16.25
C LEU A 1020 -5.78 25.27 17.55
N GLN A 1021 -5.07 26.25 18.14
CA GLN A 1021 -4.46 26.07 19.47
C GLN A 1021 -5.51 25.84 20.56
N ILE A 1022 -6.59 26.64 20.57
CA ILE A 1022 -7.70 26.48 21.51
C ILE A 1022 -8.35 25.10 21.32
N THR A 1023 -8.58 24.70 20.08
CA THR A 1023 -9.14 23.39 19.75
C THR A 1023 -8.32 22.26 20.34
N ASN A 1024 -7.00 22.26 20.13
CA ASN A 1024 -6.09 21.26 20.72
C ASN A 1024 -6.17 21.24 22.25
N LEU A 1025 -6.24 22.42 22.90
CA LEU A 1025 -6.38 22.48 24.35
C LEU A 1025 -7.73 21.92 24.84
N LEU A 1026 -8.80 22.13 24.09
CA LEU A 1026 -10.13 21.62 24.41
C LEU A 1026 -10.18 20.10 24.26
N THR A 1027 -9.68 19.57 23.15
CA THR A 1027 -9.65 18.12 22.90
C THR A 1027 -8.76 17.40 23.91
N SER A 1028 -7.62 17.99 24.27
CA SER A 1028 -6.70 17.35 25.21
C SER A 1028 -7.23 17.27 26.65
N LYS A 1029 -8.20 18.10 27.04
CA LYS A 1029 -8.77 18.12 28.40
C LYS A 1029 -9.94 17.16 28.62
N ILE A 1030 -10.60 16.70 27.56
CA ILE A 1030 -11.76 15.81 27.67
C ILE A 1030 -11.44 14.49 28.41
N PRO A 1031 -10.39 13.74 28.06
CA PRO A 1031 -10.14 12.44 28.71
C PRO A 1031 -9.72 12.59 30.18
N SER A 1032 -9.12 13.72 30.56
CA SER A 1032 -8.79 14.02 31.96
C SER A 1032 -10.00 14.23 32.86
N SER A 1033 -11.21 14.36 32.29
CA SER A 1033 -12.46 14.53 33.03
C SER A 1033 -13.28 13.24 33.21
N TYR A 1034 -12.82 12.12 32.65
CA TYR A 1034 -13.43 10.80 32.79
C TYR A 1034 -12.80 9.94 33.91
N GLY A 1035 -11.82 10.51 34.64
CA GLY A 1035 -11.15 9.90 35.80
C GLY A 1035 -11.78 10.31 37.12
#